data_AF-A0A6L8K4H1-F1
#
_entry.id   AF-A0A6L8K4H1-F1
#
_cell.length_a   1.000
_cell.length_b   1.000
_cell.length_c   1.000
_cell.angle_alpha   90.00
_cell.angle_beta   90.00
_cell.angle_gamma   90.00
#
_symmetry.space_group_name_H-M   'P 1'
#
loop_
_entity.id
_entity.type
_entity.pdbx_description
1 polymer ?
#
loop_
_entity_poly.entity_id
_entity_poly.type
_entity_poly.pdbx_seq_one_letter_code
_entity_poly.pdbx_strand_id
1 'polypeptide(L)'
;MGTANHNPSAELLAKLAQPSASYKNSARLAVAGLLAFVLLYFALAGWFLLTAYRLVFQADPDGRNVGWGYLIAACALFFAFVMLKGIFAVRNANVDGLVELKREEQPRLFEFLNELADAAGAPRPHKVFLSERVNAAVFYDLSLFNLIVPSKKNLEIGLALVNVLNRGELRAVLAHEFGHFAQRSMAVGRWVYVAQQITGDLVSRRDKIDGFLNGLARIDLRVRAGVMVLQLIVWSIRSLVESAFRVVVIMQRALSREMEMQADLVAVSLTGSDALIHALHRLQSADDAWDRAAQFAFSEKAAGRPPRDVFALQSLVLQRMADILDDASYGQVPSLPQENPSEHRVFKAELAQPPRMWQTHPLNHEREANAKRIYVQAEIDPASAWSLFDQPLKLREDMTRHLLTGEEHEPAPLEDSLHKLGKVFRREHYKQRYCGVYFGRALARHVDKVEQLREPSRSAPLEVLARMYPESLKELVQRRRALEGEAGQLQALIAGVMTARDGVVRLRGEEYTLPQLPAALEKVKAELEEVHAQLHAHDLQCRSWHRSAAAQMGGGWAEYLDGLLALIHYAEHSEADLLDLQGLMRNTIAVATATGKSTDSQVADVVIDANYVHALMEKIYKDSPTLVIDAKLKKRLGVDQGWVFMLGEFGLPLCSRETVNEWLGAVDSWVQHYANSLSALRSAALEQLLITEALIAKHARMRKPVQPAPEPSRAPSSYALLPPGGERQRRTKLSWWARFQRADGWLPGFARLAAAGGIVAVVLGVGSVSSKATLIVYNGLAHQLDITIDGERLRIAPLDHHQQDVVSQRSLHIETRTMEGELVEAFDSDALDTGANGVYNVAAAAPLVEWTNTYGSAQAVPERRLNAPRWLQSHADVLFAKPPESISTKSGGGTRTVLEGLAKYSPSQQLSILEQDKERDRLITLHARWDDTMQEHTDDWLMLAVRNGHADILAERLKRTPEDVNLLRAEQEAQPDRTPAFCAKYDAMSASKPESADLKYIALRCQKDSIAADQQMLAAHKRWPYNPWLAYSAAYIYMQGLNPQQAIQELKVVRVQLPPLAPAASLELARLHRLAADGENVIRLANKSPELERLLMYERGEGKPDAPERAYAKLQAGELAQALASSMGNDWQQAQVLRLAAASDGASADMVKRALALPPEQGMDGATVPLSIALALKHGADPKPYMEISAKAYDRYHAPMMAFLSALKRGQDPLASETILLGRVPMEVRAYAYGAGMVLLGPKTPPAWRQFNRRLLFASERPFFR
;
A
#
# COMPACT_ATOMS: atom_id res chain seq x y z
N MET A 1 35.70 -62.86 30.54
CA MET A 1 35.14 -62.58 29.20
C MET A 1 35.19 -61.08 29.01
N GLY A 2 35.95 -60.62 28.01
CA GLY A 2 36.38 -59.23 27.88
C GLY A 2 35.32 -58.29 27.33
N THR A 3 35.24 -57.08 27.91
CA THR A 3 34.51 -55.94 27.35
C THR A 3 35.48 -55.13 26.50
N ALA A 4 35.29 -55.20 25.19
CA ALA A 4 36.03 -54.42 24.22
C ALA A 4 35.71 -52.93 24.41
N ASN A 5 36.72 -52.14 24.81
CA ASN A 5 36.72 -50.69 24.64
C ASN A 5 36.75 -50.39 23.13
N HIS A 6 35.57 -50.30 22.51
CA HIS A 6 35.47 -49.73 21.18
C HIS A 6 35.61 -48.22 21.28
N ASN A 7 36.84 -47.73 21.11
CA ASN A 7 37.02 -46.37 20.61
C ASN A 7 36.20 -46.25 19.32
N PRO A 8 35.31 -45.25 19.18
CA PRO A 8 34.55 -45.07 17.95
C PRO A 8 35.51 -44.93 16.77
N SER A 9 35.18 -45.54 15.63
CA SER A 9 36.02 -45.45 14.44
C SER A 9 36.19 -43.98 14.01
N ALA A 10 37.37 -43.62 13.51
CA ALA A 10 37.65 -42.26 13.01
C ALA A 10 36.61 -41.82 11.95
N GLU A 11 36.04 -42.78 11.22
CA GLU A 11 34.96 -42.57 10.26
C GLU A 11 33.63 -42.17 10.92
N LEU A 12 33.28 -42.75 12.07
CA LEU A 12 32.11 -42.38 12.86
C LEU A 12 32.23 -40.96 13.43
N LEU A 13 33.41 -40.62 13.97
CA LEU A 13 33.71 -39.29 14.50
C LEU A 13 33.67 -38.22 13.40
N ALA A 14 34.25 -38.52 12.22
CA ALA A 14 34.17 -37.65 11.05
C ALA A 14 32.72 -37.47 10.56
N LYS A 15 31.88 -38.50 10.67
CA LYS A 15 30.46 -38.43 10.29
C LYS A 15 29.64 -37.56 11.24
N LEU A 16 29.97 -37.52 12.54
CA LEU A 16 29.33 -36.63 13.51
C LEU A 16 29.66 -35.15 13.27
N ALA A 17 30.90 -34.87 12.87
CA ALA A 17 31.35 -33.51 12.57
C ALA A 17 30.76 -32.93 11.26
N GLN A 18 30.16 -33.76 10.39
CA GLN A 18 29.57 -33.30 9.12
C GLN A 18 28.21 -32.62 9.30
N PRO A 19 27.90 -31.56 8.52
CA PRO A 19 26.64 -30.84 8.63
C PRO A 19 25.43 -31.70 8.22
N SER A 20 24.40 -31.71 9.08
CA SER A 20 23.14 -32.41 8.83
C SER A 20 22.38 -31.88 7.59
N ALA A 21 21.46 -32.68 7.04
CA ALA A 21 20.59 -32.23 5.94
C ALA A 21 19.65 -31.09 6.37
N SER A 22 19.15 -31.14 7.62
CA SER A 22 18.33 -30.08 8.22
C SER A 22 19.10 -28.75 8.27
N TYR A 23 20.35 -28.80 8.74
CA TYR A 23 21.26 -27.65 8.76
C TYR A 23 21.44 -27.05 7.36
N LYS A 24 21.75 -27.88 6.35
CA LYS A 24 21.96 -27.42 4.97
C LYS A 24 20.71 -26.74 4.38
N ASN A 25 19.52 -27.29 4.66
CA ASN A 25 18.26 -26.72 4.19
C ASN A 25 17.92 -25.40 4.91
N SER A 26 18.05 -25.34 6.23
CA SER A 26 17.86 -24.12 7.03
C SER A 26 18.84 -23.02 6.62
N ALA A 27 20.09 -23.36 6.32
CA ALA A 27 21.08 -22.41 5.82
C ALA A 27 20.71 -21.86 4.44
N ARG A 28 20.28 -22.72 3.50
CA ARG A 28 19.81 -22.28 2.17
C ARG A 28 18.59 -21.36 2.28
N LEU A 29 17.62 -21.70 3.12
CA LEU A 29 16.41 -20.88 3.33
C LEU A 29 16.75 -19.52 3.94
N ALA A 30 17.61 -19.49 4.96
CA ALA A 30 18.03 -18.23 5.58
C ALA A 30 18.82 -17.33 4.61
N VAL A 31 19.73 -17.92 3.81
CA VAL A 31 20.46 -17.18 2.76
C VAL A 31 19.52 -16.68 1.67
N ALA A 32 18.60 -17.52 1.18
CA ALA A 32 17.64 -17.14 0.15
C ALA A 32 16.68 -16.05 0.65
N GLY A 33 16.16 -16.17 1.88
CA GLY A 33 15.29 -15.18 2.50
C GLY A 33 15.98 -13.83 2.70
N LEU A 34 17.24 -13.85 3.13
CA LEU A 34 18.05 -12.65 3.29
C LEU A 34 18.41 -12.00 1.94
N LEU A 35 18.80 -12.79 0.93
CA LEU A 35 19.02 -12.29 -0.43
C LEU A 35 17.74 -11.68 -1.01
N ALA A 36 16.61 -12.37 -0.88
CA ALA A 36 15.31 -11.86 -1.32
C ALA A 36 14.97 -10.53 -0.63
N PHE A 37 15.19 -10.42 0.68
CA PHE A 37 15.00 -9.18 1.43
C PHE A 37 15.89 -8.04 0.92
N VAL A 38 17.19 -8.30 0.75
CA VAL A 38 18.16 -7.31 0.24
C VAL A 38 17.78 -6.86 -1.18
N LEU A 39 17.44 -7.81 -2.06
CA LEU A 39 17.00 -7.52 -3.42
C LEU A 39 15.72 -6.70 -3.44
N LEU A 40 14.69 -7.07 -2.67
CA LEU A 40 13.43 -6.33 -2.57
C LEU A 40 13.66 -4.91 -2.02
N TYR A 41 14.50 -4.78 -1.01
CA TYR A 41 14.83 -3.50 -0.39
C TYR A 41 15.51 -2.54 -1.39
N PHE A 42 16.55 -3.00 -2.07
CA PHE A 42 17.27 -2.20 -3.08
C PHE A 42 16.45 -1.99 -4.35
N ALA A 43 15.63 -2.95 -4.76
CA ALA A 43 14.70 -2.78 -5.88
C ALA A 43 13.68 -1.68 -5.59
N LEU A 44 13.12 -1.64 -4.37
CA LEU A 44 12.18 -0.59 -3.97
C LEU A 44 12.84 0.78 -3.85
N ALA A 45 14.04 0.86 -3.26
CA ALA A 45 14.81 2.11 -3.19
C ALA A 45 15.22 2.61 -4.60
N GLY A 46 15.69 1.69 -5.45
CA GLY A 46 16.04 1.94 -6.84
C GLY A 46 14.84 2.37 -7.68
N TRP A 47 13.66 1.80 -7.42
CA TRP A 47 12.41 2.23 -8.04
C TRP A 47 12.11 3.70 -7.72
N PHE A 48 12.17 4.10 -6.45
CA PHE A 48 11.95 5.51 -6.07
C PHE A 48 12.98 6.46 -6.72
N LEU A 49 14.25 6.07 -6.78
CA LEU A 49 15.28 6.84 -7.48
C LEU A 49 15.00 6.94 -8.99
N LEU A 50 14.57 5.85 -9.62
CA LEU A 50 14.24 5.82 -11.04
C LEU A 50 12.99 6.67 -11.35
N THR A 51 11.96 6.59 -10.51
CA THR A 51 10.76 7.44 -10.62
C THR A 51 11.12 8.92 -10.49
N ALA A 52 11.95 9.29 -9.51
CA ALA A 52 12.45 10.65 -9.38
C ALA A 52 13.25 11.10 -10.60
N TYR A 53 14.16 10.26 -11.09
CA TYR A 53 14.97 10.55 -12.28
C TYR A 53 14.09 10.80 -13.51
N ARG A 54 13.10 9.93 -13.77
CA ARG A 54 12.15 10.09 -14.88
C ARG A 54 11.38 11.40 -14.76
N LEU A 55 10.84 11.71 -13.58
CA LEU A 55 10.02 12.90 -13.38
C LEU A 55 10.81 14.23 -13.38
N VAL A 56 12.11 14.21 -13.08
CA VAL A 56 12.97 15.41 -13.09
C VAL A 56 13.60 15.66 -14.46
N PHE A 57 14.12 14.61 -15.11
CA PHE A 57 14.94 14.77 -16.32
C PHE A 57 14.21 14.43 -17.62
N GLN A 58 13.02 13.82 -17.56
CA GLN A 58 12.22 13.48 -18.75
C GLN A 58 10.87 14.22 -18.80
N ALA A 59 10.63 15.16 -17.89
CA ALA A 59 9.44 16.02 -17.92
C ALA A 59 9.66 17.22 -18.85
N ASP A 60 8.73 17.43 -19.77
CA ASP A 60 8.73 18.54 -20.73
C ASP A 60 8.54 19.90 -19.98
N PRO A 61 9.46 20.88 -20.13
CA PRO A 61 9.39 22.17 -19.45
C PRO A 61 8.11 22.99 -19.72
N ASP A 62 7.42 22.75 -20.83
CA ASP A 62 6.27 23.55 -21.28
C ASP A 62 4.88 23.03 -20.79
N GLY A 63 4.85 21.95 -20.02
CA GLY A 63 3.60 21.33 -19.53
C GLY A 63 2.93 22.07 -18.35
N ARG A 64 1.60 22.26 -18.40
CA ARG A 64 0.81 22.88 -17.30
C ARG A 64 0.81 22.12 -15.95
N ASN A 65 1.40 20.92 -15.88
CA ASN A 65 1.49 20.09 -14.66
C ASN A 65 2.91 19.89 -14.11
N VAL A 66 3.91 20.65 -14.60
CA VAL A 66 5.31 20.55 -14.18
C VAL A 66 5.49 20.65 -12.66
N GLY A 67 4.72 21.51 -11.97
CA GLY A 67 4.77 21.64 -10.51
C GLY A 67 4.39 20.37 -9.74
N TRP A 68 3.41 19.61 -10.24
CA TRP A 68 3.02 18.33 -9.64
C TRP A 68 4.06 17.25 -9.90
N GLY A 69 4.68 17.24 -11.09
CA GLY A 69 5.79 16.33 -11.43
C GLY A 69 6.98 16.51 -10.49
N TYR A 70 7.41 17.76 -10.27
CA TYR A 70 8.49 18.06 -9.33
C TYR A 70 8.13 17.75 -7.88
N LEU A 71 6.88 17.97 -7.46
CA LEU A 71 6.43 17.59 -6.12
C LEU A 71 6.49 16.07 -5.91
N ILE A 72 6.03 15.28 -6.90
CA ILE A 72 6.09 13.81 -6.83
C ILE A 72 7.54 13.33 -6.88
N ALA A 73 8.39 13.95 -7.71
CA ALA A 73 9.82 13.65 -7.74
C ALA A 73 10.51 13.95 -6.40
N ALA A 74 10.20 15.08 -5.78
CA ALA A 74 10.72 15.43 -4.46
C ALA A 74 10.26 14.43 -3.39
N CYS A 75 9.00 13.98 -3.44
CA CYS A 75 8.49 12.91 -2.58
C CYS A 75 9.21 11.57 -2.82
N ALA A 76 9.45 11.19 -4.08
CA ALA A 76 10.18 9.97 -4.42
C ALA A 76 11.65 10.02 -3.95
N LEU A 77 12.35 11.15 -4.14
CA LEU A 77 13.68 11.38 -3.58
C LEU A 77 13.69 11.33 -2.06
N PHE A 78 12.69 11.93 -1.42
CA PHE A 78 12.53 11.86 0.02
C PHE A 78 12.38 10.42 0.52
N PHE A 79 11.57 9.58 -0.13
CA PHE A 79 11.44 8.17 0.23
C PHE A 79 12.72 7.37 -0.01
N ALA A 80 13.39 7.59 -1.15
CA ALA A 80 14.69 6.98 -1.43
C ALA A 80 15.72 7.35 -0.36
N PHE A 81 15.78 8.62 0.04
CA PHE A 81 16.62 9.09 1.13
C PHE A 81 16.26 8.42 2.47
N VAL A 82 14.97 8.33 2.82
CA VAL A 82 14.51 7.68 4.05
C VAL A 82 14.92 6.20 4.11
N MET A 83 14.91 5.49 2.98
CA MET A 83 15.43 4.13 2.89
C MET A 83 16.95 4.13 3.05
N LEU A 84 17.67 4.84 2.17
CA LEU A 84 19.13 4.77 2.08
C LEU A 84 19.86 5.32 3.33
N LYS A 85 19.27 6.25 4.09
CA LYS A 85 19.89 6.80 5.32
C LYS A 85 20.26 5.72 6.33
N GLY A 86 19.45 4.65 6.43
CA GLY A 86 19.64 3.57 7.41
C GLY A 86 20.94 2.78 7.18
N ILE A 87 21.46 2.81 5.95
CA ILE A 87 22.72 2.15 5.58
C ILE A 87 23.91 2.88 6.21
N PHE A 88 23.86 4.22 6.30
CA PHE A 88 24.98 5.04 6.80
C PHE A 88 25.07 5.13 8.32
N ALA A 89 24.09 4.60 9.05
CA ALA A 89 24.00 4.70 10.51
C ALA A 89 24.52 3.45 11.26
N VAL A 90 25.03 2.44 10.53
CA VAL A 90 25.62 1.23 11.10
C VAL A 90 26.81 1.61 12.00
N ARG A 91 26.64 1.41 13.31
CA ARG A 91 27.68 1.64 14.30
C ARG A 91 28.52 0.38 14.48
N ASN A 92 29.82 0.55 14.62
CA ASN A 92 30.69 -0.51 15.11
C ASN A 92 30.18 -0.95 16.49
N ALA A 93 30.09 -2.25 16.73
CA ALA A 93 29.81 -2.75 18.07
C ALA A 93 30.97 -2.32 18.98
N ASN A 94 30.67 -1.51 19.99
CA ASN A 94 31.63 -1.22 21.04
C ASN A 94 31.87 -2.50 21.85
N VAL A 95 33.13 -2.84 22.01
CA VAL A 95 33.60 -3.96 22.83
C VAL A 95 33.72 -3.50 24.29
N ASP A 96 32.67 -2.84 24.80
CA ASP A 96 32.69 -2.24 26.14
C ASP A 96 32.65 -3.37 27.19
N GLY A 97 33.67 -3.43 28.05
CA GLY A 97 33.75 -4.37 29.17
C GLY A 97 34.57 -5.64 28.94
N LEU A 98 35.08 -5.94 27.75
CA LEU A 98 35.93 -7.12 27.51
C LEU A 98 37.43 -6.81 27.62
N VAL A 99 38.21 -7.75 28.15
CA VAL A 99 39.68 -7.64 28.26
C VAL A 99 40.36 -8.48 27.18
N GLU A 100 41.07 -7.86 26.24
CA GLU A 100 41.84 -8.57 25.20
C GLU A 100 43.07 -9.25 25.81
N LEU A 101 43.23 -10.55 25.60
CA LEU A 101 44.42 -11.31 25.97
C LEU A 101 45.42 -11.37 24.82
N LYS A 102 46.70 -11.20 25.15
CA LYS A 102 47.80 -11.42 24.22
C LYS A 102 48.41 -12.80 24.38
N ARG A 103 48.97 -13.34 23.31
CA ARG A 103 49.60 -14.67 23.30
C ARG A 103 50.79 -14.75 24.26
N GLU A 104 51.51 -13.65 24.42
CA GLU A 104 52.68 -13.56 25.30
C GLU A 104 52.29 -13.60 26.79
N GLU A 105 51.04 -13.25 27.13
CA GLU A 105 50.54 -13.20 28.50
C GLU A 105 50.02 -14.55 29.00
N GLN A 106 49.48 -15.37 28.09
CA GLN A 106 48.82 -16.66 28.40
C GLN A 106 49.20 -17.76 27.38
N PRO A 107 50.49 -18.09 27.20
CA PRO A 107 50.95 -19.03 26.18
C PRO A 107 50.29 -20.41 26.24
N ARG A 108 50.06 -20.96 27.46
CA ARG A 108 49.45 -22.29 27.63
C ARG A 108 48.01 -22.33 27.13
N LEU A 109 47.24 -21.27 27.40
CA LEU A 109 45.86 -21.15 26.92
C LEU A 109 45.83 -21.11 25.38
N PHE A 110 46.70 -20.29 24.77
CA PHE A 110 46.76 -20.18 23.31
C PHE A 110 47.21 -21.47 22.62
N GLU A 111 48.13 -22.24 23.21
CA GLU A 111 48.51 -23.56 22.71
C GLU A 111 47.32 -24.52 22.73
N PHE A 112 46.62 -24.62 23.87
CA PHE A 112 45.41 -25.42 24.01
C PHE A 112 44.30 -25.02 23.02
N LEU A 113 44.06 -23.71 22.84
CA LEU A 113 43.08 -23.22 21.87
C LEU A 113 43.47 -23.53 20.43
N ASN A 114 44.77 -23.49 20.08
CA ASN A 114 45.23 -23.85 18.73
C ASN A 114 45.07 -25.36 18.48
N GLU A 115 45.44 -26.21 19.44
CA GLU A 115 45.25 -27.66 19.34
C GLU A 115 43.77 -28.01 19.16
N LEU A 116 42.89 -27.35 19.92
CA LEU A 116 41.45 -27.59 19.84
C LEU A 116 40.87 -27.08 18.51
N ALA A 117 41.33 -25.92 18.02
CA ALA A 117 40.95 -25.42 16.70
C ALA A 117 41.37 -26.37 15.57
N ASP A 118 42.62 -26.85 15.62
CA ASP A 118 43.17 -27.76 14.63
C ASP A 118 42.41 -29.11 14.67
N ALA A 119 42.08 -29.63 15.85
CA ALA A 119 41.28 -30.85 16.02
C ALA A 119 39.83 -30.70 15.53
N ALA A 120 39.22 -29.53 15.73
CA ALA A 120 37.87 -29.22 15.24
C ALA A 120 37.81 -28.93 13.73
N GLY A 121 38.96 -28.84 13.04
CA GLY A 121 39.02 -28.38 11.64
C GLY A 121 38.58 -26.93 11.49
N ALA A 122 38.76 -26.12 12.53
CA ALA A 122 38.29 -24.76 12.66
C ALA A 122 39.44 -23.74 12.47
N PRO A 123 39.17 -22.53 11.93
CA PRO A 123 40.17 -21.47 11.91
C PRO A 123 40.53 -21.04 13.34
N ARG A 124 41.82 -20.79 13.59
CA ARG A 124 42.33 -20.30 14.87
C ARG A 124 41.74 -18.91 15.21
N PRO A 125 41.52 -18.59 16.50
CA PRO A 125 40.93 -17.32 16.92
C PRO A 125 41.87 -16.15 16.61
N HIS A 126 41.31 -15.04 16.12
CA HIS A 126 42.10 -13.86 15.81
C HIS A 126 42.51 -13.08 17.05
N LYS A 127 41.56 -12.87 17.96
CA LYS A 127 41.72 -12.29 19.29
C LYS A 127 40.95 -13.13 20.30
N VAL A 128 41.48 -13.23 21.51
CA VAL A 128 40.83 -13.88 22.64
C VAL A 128 40.53 -12.80 23.68
N PHE A 129 39.30 -12.77 24.16
CA PHE A 129 38.82 -11.81 25.14
C PHE A 129 38.36 -12.55 26.40
N LEU A 130 38.56 -11.92 27.54
CA LEU A 130 38.01 -12.37 28.82
C LEU A 130 36.84 -11.49 29.24
N SER A 131 35.86 -12.12 29.86
CA SER A 131 34.75 -11.45 30.54
C SER A 131 34.54 -12.04 31.93
N GLU A 132 33.75 -11.35 32.73
CA GLU A 132 33.30 -11.80 34.05
C GLU A 132 32.15 -12.82 33.98
N ARG A 133 31.57 -13.06 32.80
CA ARG A 133 30.30 -13.77 32.64
C ARG A 133 30.45 -15.29 32.81
N VAL A 134 29.35 -15.97 33.10
CA VAL A 134 29.27 -17.45 33.04
C VAL A 134 28.93 -17.83 31.59
N ASN A 135 29.82 -17.50 30.66
CA ASN A 135 29.58 -17.75 29.24
C ASN A 135 30.89 -17.95 28.47
N ALA A 136 30.82 -18.59 27.31
CA ALA A 136 31.85 -18.54 26.28
C ALA A 136 31.15 -18.26 24.96
N ALA A 137 31.73 -17.42 24.11
CA ALA A 137 31.05 -17.02 22.88
C ALA A 137 32.02 -16.67 21.76
N VAL A 138 31.66 -17.04 20.53
CA VAL A 138 32.33 -16.55 19.31
C VAL A 138 31.66 -15.27 18.81
N PHE A 139 32.43 -14.21 18.60
CA PHE A 139 31.94 -12.97 17.99
C PHE A 139 32.89 -12.45 16.90
N TYR A 140 32.51 -11.36 16.21
CA TYR A 140 33.28 -10.80 15.10
C TYR A 140 33.15 -9.28 15.05
N ASP A 141 34.14 -8.63 14.44
CA ASP A 141 34.11 -7.19 14.20
C ASP A 141 33.07 -6.84 13.13
N LEU A 142 32.06 -6.07 13.55
CA LEU A 142 30.95 -5.62 12.73
C LEU A 142 31.34 -4.36 11.94
N SER A 143 31.38 -4.48 10.62
CA SER A 143 31.56 -3.35 9.69
C SER A 143 30.85 -3.64 8.37
N LEU A 144 30.36 -2.61 7.68
CA LEU A 144 29.79 -2.72 6.33
C LEU A 144 30.81 -3.29 5.32
N PHE A 145 32.10 -3.00 5.51
CA PHE A 145 33.17 -3.55 4.66
C PHE A 145 33.31 -5.07 4.82
N ASN A 146 33.00 -5.59 6.01
CA ASN A 146 33.04 -7.01 6.35
C ASN A 146 31.80 -7.82 5.88
N LEU A 147 30.90 -7.21 5.08
CA LEU A 147 29.86 -7.91 4.32
C LEU A 147 30.43 -8.58 3.06
N ILE A 148 31.43 -7.95 2.43
CA ILE A 148 32.07 -8.40 1.20
C ILE A 148 33.36 -9.16 1.52
N VAL A 149 34.08 -8.75 2.56
CA VAL A 149 35.32 -9.40 3.03
C VAL A 149 35.05 -10.25 4.28
N PRO A 150 35.54 -11.50 4.38
CA PRO A 150 35.38 -12.31 5.58
C PRO A 150 36.01 -11.64 6.82
N SER A 151 35.20 -11.33 7.84
CA SER A 151 35.71 -10.86 9.13
C SER A 151 36.44 -11.96 9.87
N LYS A 152 37.47 -11.57 10.62
CA LYS A 152 38.16 -12.47 11.53
C LYS A 152 37.27 -12.76 12.75
N LYS A 153 37.33 -13.98 13.29
CA LYS A 153 36.51 -14.43 14.42
C LYS A 153 37.30 -14.27 15.73
N ASN A 154 36.65 -13.70 16.74
CA ASN A 154 37.17 -13.50 18.08
C ASN A 154 36.47 -14.46 19.06
N LEU A 155 37.17 -14.87 20.11
CA LEU A 155 36.65 -15.77 21.14
C LEU A 155 36.55 -15.03 22.47
N GLU A 156 35.39 -15.07 23.11
CA GLU A 156 35.18 -14.63 24.50
C GLU A 156 35.20 -15.84 25.43
N ILE A 157 35.95 -15.76 26.52
CA ILE A 157 35.97 -16.75 27.59
C ILE A 157 35.61 -16.05 28.91
N GLY A 158 34.43 -16.38 29.44
CA GLY A 158 33.97 -15.88 30.72
C GLY A 158 34.64 -16.59 31.89
N LEU A 159 35.29 -15.85 32.77
CA LEU A 159 36.05 -16.41 33.89
C LEU A 159 35.16 -17.00 34.99
N ALA A 160 33.92 -16.54 35.14
CA ALA A 160 32.97 -17.13 36.09
C ALA A 160 32.52 -18.53 35.66
N LEU A 161 32.58 -18.83 34.35
CA LEU A 161 32.40 -20.17 33.81
C LEU A 161 33.61 -21.06 34.12
N VAL A 162 34.82 -20.55 33.83
CA VAL A 162 36.10 -21.25 34.11
C VAL A 162 36.21 -21.65 35.58
N ASN A 163 35.67 -20.82 36.48
CA ASN A 163 35.75 -21.07 37.91
C ASN A 163 34.94 -22.29 38.40
N VAL A 164 33.92 -22.72 37.65
CA VAL A 164 33.01 -23.81 38.07
C VAL A 164 33.25 -25.11 37.30
N LEU A 165 33.73 -25.01 36.06
CA LEU A 165 33.97 -26.17 35.21
C LEU A 165 35.32 -26.84 35.49
N ASN A 166 35.38 -28.15 35.27
CA ASN A 166 36.65 -28.86 35.13
C ASN A 166 37.22 -28.69 33.70
N ARG A 167 38.45 -29.17 33.48
CA ARG A 167 39.18 -29.03 32.21
C ARG A 167 38.48 -29.80 31.09
N GLY A 168 37.90 -30.96 31.36
CA GLY A 168 37.14 -31.73 30.36
C GLY A 168 35.84 -31.04 29.93
N GLU A 169 35.11 -30.49 30.88
CA GLU A 169 33.88 -29.70 30.67
C GLU A 169 34.19 -28.39 29.92
N LEU A 170 35.22 -27.64 30.32
CA LEU A 170 35.64 -26.43 29.60
C LEU A 170 36.13 -26.76 28.19
N ARG A 171 36.86 -27.87 28.01
CA ARG A 171 37.24 -28.36 26.68
C ARG A 171 36.00 -28.63 25.82
N ALA A 172 34.95 -29.21 26.37
CA ALA A 172 33.70 -29.47 25.65
C ALA A 172 32.97 -28.17 25.25
N VAL A 173 32.91 -27.19 26.15
CA VAL A 173 32.34 -25.86 25.85
C VAL A 173 33.15 -25.15 24.77
N LEU A 174 34.48 -25.10 24.88
CA LEU A 174 35.32 -24.48 23.87
C LEU A 174 35.28 -25.26 22.54
N ALA A 175 35.15 -26.58 22.57
CA ALA A 175 34.97 -27.40 21.37
C ALA A 175 33.65 -27.08 20.65
N HIS A 176 32.59 -26.80 21.41
CA HIS A 176 31.33 -26.30 20.89
C HIS A 176 31.51 -24.93 20.22
N GLU A 177 32.18 -23.98 20.87
CA GLU A 177 32.52 -22.68 20.27
C GLU A 177 33.35 -22.85 18.98
N PHE A 178 34.33 -23.76 18.96
CA PHE A 178 35.09 -24.08 17.74
C PHE A 178 34.25 -24.78 16.66
N GLY A 179 33.18 -25.48 17.05
CA GLY A 179 32.12 -25.91 16.13
C GLY A 179 31.51 -24.72 15.39
N HIS A 180 31.25 -23.59 16.06
CA HIS A 180 30.84 -22.35 15.41
C HIS A 180 31.97 -21.70 14.58
N PHE A 181 33.25 -21.87 14.95
CA PHE A 181 34.38 -21.45 14.09
C PHE A 181 34.42 -22.20 12.76
N ALA A 182 34.17 -23.51 12.74
CA ALA A 182 34.16 -24.31 11.51
C ALA A 182 32.94 -24.03 10.60
N GLN A 183 31.83 -23.56 11.18
CA GLN A 183 30.60 -23.28 10.43
C GLN A 183 30.71 -22.03 9.55
N ARG A 184 30.51 -22.20 8.23
CA ARG A 184 30.45 -21.10 7.25
C ARG A 184 29.15 -20.28 7.34
N SER A 185 28.06 -20.88 7.84
CA SER A 185 26.74 -20.23 7.97
C SER A 185 26.69 -19.12 9.03
N MET A 186 27.74 -18.98 9.86
CA MET A 186 27.94 -17.83 10.77
C MET A 186 27.91 -16.47 10.05
N ALA A 187 28.28 -16.43 8.76
CA ALA A 187 28.18 -15.21 7.95
C ALA A 187 26.73 -14.71 7.81
N VAL A 188 25.75 -15.62 7.81
CA VAL A 188 24.32 -15.28 7.72
C VAL A 188 23.88 -14.54 8.97
N GLY A 189 24.29 -14.97 10.16
CA GLY A 189 24.00 -14.28 11.42
C GLY A 189 24.50 -12.83 11.43
N ARG A 190 25.70 -12.60 10.89
CA ARG A 190 26.28 -11.25 10.72
C ARG A 190 25.44 -10.35 9.83
N TRP A 191 25.08 -10.86 8.65
CA TRP A 191 24.31 -10.08 7.71
C TRP A 191 22.91 -9.76 8.25
N VAL A 192 22.30 -10.70 8.97
CA VAL A 192 21.02 -10.47 9.67
C VAL A 192 21.18 -9.42 10.76
N TYR A 193 22.28 -9.42 11.52
CA TYR A 193 22.54 -8.39 12.53
C TYR A 193 22.70 -6.99 11.91
N VAL A 194 23.46 -6.86 10.82
CA VAL A 194 23.58 -5.59 10.08
C VAL A 194 22.22 -5.16 9.52
N ALA A 195 21.47 -6.09 8.92
CA ALA A 195 20.11 -5.82 8.43
C ALA A 195 19.14 -5.45 9.57
N GLN A 196 19.34 -5.98 10.79
CA GLN A 196 18.59 -5.60 11.99
C GLN A 196 18.92 -4.19 12.45
N GLN A 197 20.18 -3.77 12.39
CA GLN A 197 20.56 -2.38 12.66
C GLN A 197 19.97 -1.43 11.62
N ILE A 198 20.04 -1.77 10.32
CA ILE A 198 19.44 -0.97 9.24
C ILE A 198 17.92 -0.88 9.42
N THR A 199 17.25 -2.00 9.69
CA THR A 199 15.80 -2.04 9.93
C THR A 199 15.43 -1.29 11.20
N GLY A 200 16.20 -1.43 12.27
CA GLY A 200 16.03 -0.72 13.53
C GLY A 200 16.18 0.79 13.38
N ASP A 201 17.19 1.27 12.67
CA ASP A 201 17.35 2.71 12.42
C ASP A 201 16.34 3.26 11.40
N LEU A 202 15.76 2.41 10.54
CA LEU A 202 14.64 2.77 9.67
C LEU A 202 13.30 2.86 10.43
N VAL A 203 13.06 1.94 11.38
CA VAL A 203 11.76 1.73 12.07
C VAL A 203 11.71 2.41 13.43
N SER A 204 12.75 2.25 14.26
CA SER A 204 12.78 2.58 15.69
C SER A 204 13.17 4.03 15.97
N ARG A 205 14.07 4.62 15.16
CA ARG A 205 14.39 6.04 15.30
C ARG A 205 13.35 6.87 14.55
N ARG A 206 12.35 7.36 15.28
CA ARG A 206 11.57 8.53 14.83
C ARG A 206 12.47 9.75 14.88
N ASP A 207 13.25 9.89 13.82
CA ASP A 207 14.23 10.94 13.63
C ASP A 207 13.58 12.32 13.48
N LYS A 208 14.45 13.34 13.43
CA LYS A 208 14.18 14.73 13.02
C LYS A 208 13.23 14.86 11.82
N ILE A 209 13.13 13.84 10.96
CA ILE A 209 12.20 13.75 9.84
C ILE A 209 10.73 13.72 10.30
N ASP A 210 10.38 12.88 11.27
CA ASP A 210 9.00 12.82 11.79
C ASP A 210 8.67 14.13 12.54
N GLY A 211 9.66 14.72 13.22
CA GLY A 211 9.56 16.05 13.83
C GLY A 211 9.34 17.17 12.80
N PHE A 212 10.08 17.14 11.70
CA PHE A 212 9.96 18.08 10.58
C PHE A 212 8.59 17.98 9.90
N LEU A 213 8.10 16.76 9.60
CA LEU A 213 6.77 16.54 9.05
C LEU A 213 5.67 17.04 10.01
N ASN A 214 5.80 16.77 11.31
CA ASN A 214 4.86 17.29 12.30
C ASN A 214 4.91 18.83 12.41
N GLY A 215 6.09 19.44 12.22
CA GLY A 215 6.25 20.88 12.12
C GLY A 215 5.52 21.46 10.91
N LEU A 216 5.70 20.86 9.72
CA LEU A 216 4.99 21.24 8.50
C LEU A 216 3.46 21.08 8.62
N ALA A 217 3.00 20.01 9.27
CA ALA A 217 1.58 19.75 9.48
C ALA A 217 0.88 20.79 10.38
N ARG A 218 1.62 21.62 11.12
CA ARG A 218 1.08 22.69 11.95
C ARG A 218 0.88 24.02 11.22
N ILE A 219 1.35 24.13 9.97
CA ILE A 219 1.31 25.39 9.20
C ILE A 219 -0.11 25.69 8.69
N ASP A 220 -0.78 24.71 8.06
CA ASP A 220 -2.11 24.87 7.47
C ASP A 220 -2.86 23.53 7.34
N LEU A 221 -4.20 23.56 7.27
CA LEU A 221 -5.04 22.38 7.15
C LEU A 221 -4.83 21.60 5.83
N ARG A 222 -4.54 22.28 4.72
CA ARG A 222 -4.29 21.64 3.42
C ARG A 222 -2.93 20.94 3.40
N VAL A 223 -1.91 21.60 3.96
CA VAL A 223 -0.57 21.03 4.13
C VAL A 223 -0.62 19.81 5.05
N ARG A 224 -1.40 19.89 6.14
CA ARG A 224 -1.64 18.76 7.05
C ARG A 224 -2.20 17.54 6.32
N ALA A 225 -3.17 17.71 5.41
CA ALA A 225 -3.71 16.60 4.64
C ALA A 225 -2.63 15.93 3.77
N GLY A 226 -1.79 16.71 3.09
CA GLY A 226 -0.66 16.19 2.29
C GLY A 226 0.40 15.47 3.15
N VAL A 227 0.76 16.05 4.30
CA VAL A 227 1.70 15.43 5.24
C VAL A 227 1.13 14.13 5.82
N MET A 228 -0.17 14.05 6.09
CA MET A 228 -0.80 12.82 6.58
C MET A 228 -0.67 11.67 5.57
N VAL A 229 -0.81 11.96 4.27
CA VAL A 229 -0.58 10.97 3.20
C VAL A 229 0.88 10.52 3.20
N LEU A 230 1.83 11.47 3.27
CA LEU A 230 3.26 11.15 3.32
C LEU A 230 3.62 10.28 4.53
N GLN A 231 3.09 10.61 5.71
CA GLN A 231 3.27 9.84 6.94
C GLN A 231 2.67 8.43 6.84
N LEU A 232 1.53 8.28 6.18
CA LEU A 232 0.91 6.98 5.92
C LEU A 232 1.77 6.12 4.99
N ILE A 233 2.37 6.72 3.96
CA ILE A 233 3.29 6.01 3.05
C ILE A 233 4.58 5.61 3.79
N VAL A 234 5.19 6.52 4.56
CA VAL A 234 6.37 6.19 5.39
C VAL A 234 6.06 5.05 6.36
N TRP A 235 4.90 5.10 7.03
CA TRP A 235 4.45 4.03 7.90
C TRP A 235 4.30 2.70 7.15
N SER A 236 3.76 2.72 5.93
CA SER A 236 3.56 1.53 5.10
C SER A 236 4.89 0.92 4.66
N ILE A 237 5.85 1.73 4.21
CA ILE A 237 7.20 1.27 3.85
C ILE A 237 7.91 0.67 5.07
N ARG A 238 7.94 1.38 6.20
CA ARG A 238 8.51 0.86 7.47
C ARG A 238 7.86 -0.47 7.86
N SER A 239 6.54 -0.56 7.70
CA SER A 239 5.75 -1.76 8.01
C SER A 239 6.06 -2.96 7.12
N LEU A 240 6.19 -2.76 5.81
CA LEU A 240 6.58 -3.81 4.88
C LEU A 240 7.99 -4.29 5.14
N VAL A 241 8.95 -3.37 5.31
CA VAL A 241 10.34 -3.72 5.60
C VAL A 241 10.44 -4.47 6.93
N GLU A 242 9.78 -4.02 7.99
CA GLU A 242 9.77 -4.71 9.29
C GLU A 242 9.14 -6.11 9.18
N SER A 243 8.04 -6.26 8.44
CA SER A 243 7.34 -7.54 8.28
C SER A 243 8.19 -8.53 7.48
N ALA A 244 8.78 -8.10 6.36
CA ALA A 244 9.69 -8.89 5.55
C ALA A 244 10.93 -9.30 6.35
N PHE A 245 11.50 -8.35 7.11
CA PHE A 245 12.66 -8.62 7.95
C PHE A 245 12.34 -9.63 9.08
N ARG A 246 11.13 -9.59 9.65
CA ARG A 246 10.71 -10.56 10.67
C ARG A 246 10.73 -12.01 10.13
N VAL A 247 10.39 -12.22 8.84
CA VAL A 247 10.51 -13.54 8.20
C VAL A 247 11.98 -13.98 8.15
N VAL A 248 12.90 -13.07 7.80
CA VAL A 248 14.34 -13.34 7.82
C VAL A 248 14.82 -13.69 9.23
N VAL A 249 14.36 -12.97 10.26
CA VAL A 249 14.70 -13.29 11.67
C VAL A 249 14.18 -14.66 12.08
N ILE A 250 12.97 -15.05 11.68
CA ILE A 250 12.43 -16.40 11.96
C ILE A 250 13.30 -17.48 11.31
N MET A 251 13.68 -17.29 10.04
CA MET A 251 14.58 -18.21 9.34
C MET A 251 15.97 -18.25 9.98
N GLN A 252 16.51 -17.10 10.40
CA GLN A 252 17.80 -17.01 11.08
C GLN A 252 17.77 -17.70 12.45
N ARG A 253 16.71 -17.54 13.24
CA ARG A 253 16.57 -18.25 14.52
C ARG A 253 16.45 -19.76 14.32
N ALA A 254 15.78 -20.21 13.26
CA ALA A 254 15.75 -21.62 12.89
C ALA A 254 17.14 -22.16 12.51
N LEU A 255 17.91 -21.40 11.73
CA LEU A 255 19.30 -21.71 11.43
C LEU A 255 20.17 -21.71 12.71
N SER A 256 19.99 -20.75 13.62
CA SER A 256 20.73 -20.66 14.88
C SER A 256 20.60 -21.94 15.71
N ARG A 257 19.38 -22.49 15.83
CA ARG A 257 19.16 -23.75 16.54
C ARG A 257 19.88 -24.93 15.88
N GLU A 258 19.85 -25.03 14.57
CA GLU A 258 20.59 -26.08 13.84
C GLU A 258 22.11 -25.89 13.95
N MET A 259 22.59 -24.64 14.03
CA MET A 259 24.01 -24.32 14.27
C MET A 259 24.47 -24.81 15.64
N GLU A 260 23.66 -24.61 16.68
CA GLU A 260 23.92 -25.10 18.05
C GLU A 260 23.95 -26.63 18.11
N MET A 261 22.95 -27.30 17.51
CA MET A 261 22.91 -28.77 17.44
C MET A 261 24.12 -29.34 16.69
N GLN A 262 24.58 -28.66 15.63
CA GLN A 262 25.77 -29.08 14.90
C GLN A 262 27.05 -28.81 15.71
N ALA A 263 27.14 -27.69 16.43
CA ALA A 263 28.27 -27.38 17.30
C ALA A 263 28.37 -28.39 18.46
N ASP A 264 27.24 -28.83 19.02
CA ASP A 264 27.18 -29.91 20.00
C ASP A 264 27.79 -31.21 19.44
N LEU A 265 27.46 -31.60 18.20
CA LEU A 265 28.03 -32.80 17.59
C LEU A 265 29.54 -32.69 17.34
N VAL A 266 30.05 -31.49 17.03
CA VAL A 266 31.50 -31.25 16.94
C VAL A 266 32.15 -31.42 18.31
N ALA A 267 31.57 -30.85 19.37
CA ALA A 267 32.06 -31.05 20.73
C ALA A 267 32.06 -32.54 21.12
N VAL A 268 30.95 -33.25 20.86
CA VAL A 268 30.81 -34.71 21.11
C VAL A 268 31.89 -35.50 20.38
N SER A 269 32.25 -35.12 19.16
CA SER A 269 33.31 -35.81 18.40
C SER A 269 34.71 -35.63 19.01
N LEU A 270 34.93 -34.59 19.81
CA LEU A 270 36.23 -34.25 20.42
C LEU A 270 36.33 -34.59 21.90
N THR A 271 35.21 -34.63 22.62
CA THR A 271 35.15 -34.78 24.09
C THR A 271 34.19 -35.85 24.59
N GLY A 272 33.48 -36.55 23.69
CA GLY A 272 32.42 -37.49 24.04
C GLY A 272 31.09 -36.83 24.43
N SER A 273 30.05 -37.67 24.59
CA SER A 273 28.66 -37.23 24.75
C SER A 273 28.35 -36.59 26.09
N ASP A 274 29.06 -36.93 27.17
CA ASP A 274 28.69 -36.54 28.54
C ASP A 274 29.32 -35.22 29.01
N ALA A 275 30.55 -34.89 28.57
CA ALA A 275 31.29 -33.71 29.03
C ALA A 275 30.53 -32.40 28.78
N LEU A 276 29.90 -32.26 27.61
CA LEU A 276 29.07 -31.10 27.27
C LEU A 276 27.81 -31.02 28.14
N ILE A 277 27.16 -32.16 28.40
CA ILE A 277 25.91 -32.23 29.19
C ILE A 277 26.19 -31.90 30.66
N HIS A 278 27.31 -32.38 31.18
CA HIS A 278 27.79 -32.06 32.51
C HIS A 278 28.08 -30.57 32.65
N ALA A 279 28.72 -29.95 31.65
CA ALA A 279 28.95 -28.51 31.61
C ALA A 279 27.61 -27.73 31.59
N LEU A 280 26.66 -28.11 30.72
CA LEU A 280 25.34 -27.49 30.64
C LEU A 280 24.56 -27.58 31.96
N HIS A 281 24.73 -28.66 32.73
CA HIS A 281 24.07 -28.82 34.02
C HIS A 281 24.65 -27.87 35.08
N ARG A 282 25.98 -27.71 35.11
CA ARG A 282 26.66 -26.80 36.05
C ARG A 282 26.40 -25.32 35.78
N LEU A 283 26.07 -24.94 34.54
CA LEU A 283 25.78 -23.54 34.16
C LEU A 283 24.70 -22.90 35.05
N GLN A 284 23.60 -23.61 35.35
CA GLN A 284 22.51 -23.05 36.14
C GLN A 284 22.95 -22.68 37.56
N SER A 285 23.69 -23.56 38.23
CA SER A 285 24.26 -23.28 39.55
C SER A 285 25.37 -22.23 39.49
N ALA A 286 26.13 -22.18 38.40
CA ALA A 286 27.20 -21.22 38.21
C ALA A 286 26.67 -19.79 38.07
N ASP A 287 25.58 -19.60 37.31
CA ASP A 287 24.86 -18.33 37.16
C ASP A 287 24.28 -17.85 38.50
N ASP A 288 23.51 -18.67 39.21
CA ASP A 288 22.91 -18.30 40.52
C ASP A 288 24.00 -17.93 41.54
N ALA A 289 25.11 -18.66 41.56
CA ALA A 289 26.23 -18.34 42.43
C ALA A 289 26.97 -17.07 42.02
N TRP A 290 27.11 -16.83 40.72
CA TRP A 290 27.75 -15.62 40.18
C TRP A 290 26.93 -14.38 40.52
N ASP A 291 25.62 -14.39 40.29
CA ASP A 291 24.74 -13.25 40.58
C ASP A 291 24.83 -12.84 42.05
N ARG A 292 24.81 -13.80 42.97
CA ARG A 292 24.95 -13.57 44.41
C ARG A 292 26.33 -13.04 44.78
N ALA A 293 27.39 -13.59 44.19
CA ALA A 293 28.76 -13.17 44.43
C ALA A 293 29.01 -11.75 43.91
N ALA A 294 28.53 -11.44 42.70
CA ALA A 294 28.60 -10.12 42.09
C ALA A 294 27.79 -9.09 42.90
N GLN A 295 26.56 -9.42 43.31
CA GLN A 295 25.74 -8.54 44.15
C GLN A 295 26.43 -8.23 45.48
N PHE A 296 27.02 -9.24 46.13
CA PHE A 296 27.82 -9.02 47.33
C PHE A 296 29.07 -8.16 47.04
N ALA A 297 29.79 -8.42 45.96
CA ALA A 297 30.98 -7.67 45.59
C ALA A 297 30.68 -6.17 45.32
N PHE A 298 29.59 -5.87 44.61
CA PHE A 298 29.12 -4.50 44.40
C PHE A 298 28.67 -3.84 45.71
N SER A 299 28.06 -4.60 46.62
CA SER A 299 27.69 -4.08 47.95
C SER A 299 28.92 -3.73 48.80
N GLU A 300 29.98 -4.55 48.76
CA GLU A 300 31.24 -4.29 49.46
C GLU A 300 32.00 -3.11 48.84
N LYS A 301 31.98 -2.99 47.51
CA LYS A 301 32.51 -1.81 46.81
C LYS A 301 31.78 -0.53 47.24
N ALA A 302 30.45 -0.54 47.28
CA ALA A 302 29.66 0.60 47.74
C ALA A 302 29.97 0.97 49.20
N ALA A 303 30.42 0.00 50.01
CA ALA A 303 30.90 0.22 51.38
C ALA A 303 32.40 0.62 51.45
N GLY A 304 33.03 0.97 50.33
CA GLY A 304 34.44 1.38 50.26
C GLY A 304 35.46 0.26 50.48
N ARG A 305 35.03 -1.01 50.39
CA ARG A 305 35.84 -2.20 50.68
C ARG A 305 35.75 -3.26 49.58
N PRO A 306 36.13 -2.96 48.33
CA PRO A 306 35.98 -3.91 47.23
C PRO A 306 36.71 -5.24 47.53
N PRO A 307 36.13 -6.41 47.22
CA PRO A 307 36.80 -7.69 47.42
C PRO A 307 37.98 -7.87 46.46
N ARG A 308 39.01 -8.59 46.91
CA ARG A 308 40.20 -8.90 46.09
C ARG A 308 39.92 -9.88 44.95
N ASP A 309 39.04 -10.85 45.17
CA ASP A 309 38.78 -11.94 44.22
C ASP A 309 37.30 -12.38 44.29
N VAL A 310 36.50 -11.94 43.33
CA VAL A 310 35.06 -12.27 43.28
C VAL A 310 34.81 -13.75 42.95
N PHE A 311 35.73 -14.42 42.27
CA PHE A 311 35.59 -15.84 41.92
C PHE A 311 35.73 -16.75 43.14
N ALA A 312 36.55 -16.35 44.12
CA ALA A 312 36.59 -17.04 45.42
C ALA A 312 35.25 -16.93 46.16
N LEU A 313 34.57 -15.78 46.03
CA LEU A 313 33.23 -15.58 46.58
C LEU A 313 32.21 -16.49 45.90
N GLN A 314 32.25 -16.59 44.56
CA GLN A 314 31.39 -17.50 43.79
C GLN A 314 31.54 -18.96 44.25
N SER A 315 32.78 -19.44 44.44
CA SER A 315 33.04 -20.79 44.94
C SER A 315 32.47 -21.00 46.34
N LEU A 316 32.58 -20.00 47.23
CA LEU A 316 31.98 -20.06 48.57
C LEU A 316 30.45 -20.10 48.51
N VAL A 317 29.83 -19.31 47.63
CA VAL A 317 28.37 -19.33 47.44
C VAL A 317 27.90 -20.72 47.01
N LEU A 318 28.53 -21.33 46.01
CA LEU A 318 28.21 -22.69 45.54
C LEU A 318 28.25 -23.71 46.69
N GLN A 319 29.34 -23.70 47.47
CA GLN A 319 29.49 -24.61 48.60
C GLN A 319 28.39 -24.39 49.66
N ARG A 320 28.10 -23.14 50.00
CA ARG A 320 27.10 -22.81 51.02
C ARG A 320 25.68 -23.11 50.57
N MET A 321 25.36 -22.95 49.30
CA MET A 321 24.03 -23.27 48.78
C MET A 321 23.72 -24.77 48.88
N ALA A 322 24.70 -25.64 48.62
CA ALA A 322 24.57 -27.08 48.85
C ALA A 322 24.27 -27.40 50.33
N ASP A 323 25.00 -26.76 51.28
CA ASP A 323 24.77 -26.92 52.73
C ASP A 323 23.35 -26.46 53.15
N ILE A 324 22.90 -25.31 52.64
CA ILE A 324 21.64 -24.66 53.04
C ILE A 324 20.42 -25.43 52.54
N LEU A 325 20.51 -25.96 51.32
CA LEU A 325 19.47 -26.77 50.73
C LEU A 325 19.48 -28.22 51.25
N ASP A 326 20.49 -28.57 52.07
CA ASP A 326 20.77 -29.94 52.47
C ASP A 326 20.82 -30.88 51.25
N ASP A 327 21.37 -30.37 50.15
CA ASP A 327 21.40 -31.03 48.85
C ASP A 327 22.84 -31.13 48.37
N ALA A 328 23.46 -32.27 48.68
CA ALA A 328 24.81 -32.57 48.25
C ALA A 328 24.94 -32.63 46.71
N SER A 329 23.84 -32.76 45.97
CA SER A 329 23.84 -32.77 44.50
C SER A 329 23.80 -31.37 43.88
N TYR A 330 23.59 -30.30 44.67
CA TYR A 330 23.52 -28.93 44.15
C TYR A 330 24.86 -28.51 43.53
N GLY A 331 24.83 -28.16 42.24
CA GLY A 331 26.03 -27.83 41.46
C GLY A 331 26.96 -29.01 41.17
N GLN A 332 26.56 -30.24 41.55
CA GLN A 332 27.22 -31.48 41.18
C GLN A 332 26.45 -32.16 40.05
N VAL A 333 27.16 -32.93 39.23
CA VAL A 333 26.53 -33.67 38.14
C VAL A 333 26.22 -35.10 38.62
N PRO A 334 25.03 -35.66 38.32
CA PRO A 334 24.72 -37.04 38.67
C PRO A 334 25.78 -38.01 38.11
N SER A 335 26.19 -38.99 38.91
CA SER A 335 27.15 -40.00 38.48
C SER A 335 26.59 -40.82 37.32
N LEU A 336 27.40 -41.05 36.28
CA LEU A 336 27.02 -41.91 35.16
C LEU A 336 26.77 -43.35 35.64
N PRO A 337 25.63 -43.97 35.29
CA PRO A 337 25.37 -45.36 35.65
C PRO A 337 26.33 -46.30 34.93
N GLN A 338 26.74 -47.38 35.59
CA GLN A 338 27.62 -48.40 35.01
C GLN A 338 26.94 -49.20 33.90
N GLU A 339 25.60 -49.33 33.97
CA GLU A 339 24.77 -49.98 32.98
C GLU A 339 24.05 -48.93 32.10
N ASN A 340 24.05 -49.12 30.78
CA ASN A 340 23.37 -48.29 29.78
C ASN A 340 23.59 -46.75 29.90
N PRO A 341 24.85 -46.25 29.92
CA PRO A 341 25.12 -44.81 30.04
C PRO A 341 24.52 -43.99 28.87
N SER A 342 24.28 -44.60 27.70
CA SER A 342 23.60 -43.98 26.56
C SER A 342 22.14 -43.60 26.84
N GLU A 343 21.47 -44.26 27.78
CA GLU A 343 20.07 -44.01 28.15
C GLU A 343 19.94 -43.01 29.32
N HIS A 344 21.02 -42.75 30.05
CA HIS A 344 21.02 -41.79 31.14
C HIS A 344 20.66 -40.38 30.63
N ARG A 345 19.72 -39.71 31.31
CA ARG A 345 19.29 -38.34 31.00
C ARG A 345 19.41 -37.46 32.24
N VAL A 346 20.14 -36.36 32.11
CA VAL A 346 20.33 -35.36 33.16
C VAL A 346 19.20 -34.33 33.13
N PHE A 347 18.72 -33.97 31.94
CA PHE A 347 17.65 -32.98 31.77
C PHE A 347 16.28 -33.61 31.56
N LYS A 348 15.30 -33.19 32.36
CA LYS A 348 13.89 -33.50 32.13
C LYS A 348 13.30 -32.55 31.09
N ALA A 349 12.43 -33.06 30.22
CA ALA A 349 11.67 -32.20 29.32
C ALA A 349 10.69 -31.35 30.13
N GLU A 350 10.81 -30.03 30.04
CA GLU A 350 9.88 -29.09 30.69
C GLU A 350 8.46 -29.20 30.10
N LEU A 351 7.44 -28.89 30.91
CA LEU A 351 6.04 -28.91 30.49
C LEU A 351 5.76 -27.88 29.39
N ALA A 352 6.48 -26.76 29.47
CA ALA A 352 6.31 -25.59 28.65
C ALA A 352 7.65 -25.19 28.04
N GLN A 353 7.62 -24.62 26.85
CA GLN A 353 8.82 -24.10 26.19
C GLN A 353 8.49 -22.74 25.60
N PRO A 354 9.40 -21.76 25.58
CA PRO A 354 9.19 -20.56 24.78
C PRO A 354 8.87 -20.96 23.33
N PRO A 355 8.03 -20.22 22.57
CA PRO A 355 7.71 -20.63 21.21
C PRO A 355 8.98 -20.82 20.39
N ARG A 356 9.07 -21.83 19.52
CA ARG A 356 10.31 -22.13 18.79
C ARG A 356 10.85 -20.94 17.99
N MET A 357 9.98 -20.08 17.45
CA MET A 357 10.38 -18.83 16.79
C MET A 357 11.02 -17.79 17.76
N TRP A 358 10.75 -17.93 19.06
CA TRP A 358 11.28 -17.31 20.29
C TRP A 358 12.74 -17.58 20.64
N GLN A 359 13.14 -18.83 20.44
CA GLN A 359 14.31 -19.38 21.08
C GLN A 359 15.57 -19.10 20.25
N THR A 360 16.57 -18.48 20.87
CA THR A 360 17.90 -18.28 20.30
C THR A 360 18.77 -19.54 20.39
N HIS A 361 18.54 -20.37 21.41
CA HIS A 361 19.21 -21.66 21.62
C HIS A 361 18.19 -22.80 21.77
N PRO A 362 18.54 -24.04 21.36
CA PRO A 362 17.74 -25.21 21.69
C PRO A 362 17.76 -25.51 23.19
N LEU A 363 16.77 -26.27 23.65
CA LEU A 363 16.65 -26.63 25.06
C LEU A 363 17.65 -27.71 25.47
N ASN A 364 18.10 -27.69 26.72
CA ASN A 364 19.13 -28.61 27.23
C ASN A 364 18.77 -30.09 27.04
N HIS A 365 17.50 -30.49 27.19
CA HIS A 365 17.08 -31.88 26.93
C HIS A 365 17.08 -32.25 25.43
N GLU A 366 16.83 -31.29 24.54
CA GLU A 366 16.94 -31.52 23.08
C GLU A 366 18.42 -31.62 22.68
N ARG A 367 19.29 -30.80 23.28
CA ARG A 367 20.75 -30.86 23.12
C ARG A 367 21.31 -32.18 23.65
N GLU A 368 20.87 -32.63 24.82
CA GLU A 368 21.23 -33.95 25.36
C GLU A 368 20.78 -35.10 24.46
N ALA A 369 19.54 -35.05 23.95
CA ALA A 369 19.07 -36.05 23.00
C ALA A 369 19.89 -36.06 21.70
N ASN A 370 20.29 -34.89 21.19
CA ASN A 370 21.15 -34.77 20.02
C ASN A 370 22.57 -35.31 20.27
N ALA A 371 23.19 -34.94 21.41
CA ALA A 371 24.53 -35.38 21.81
C ALA A 371 24.61 -36.88 22.10
N LYS A 372 23.53 -37.49 22.60
CA LYS A 372 23.44 -38.94 22.90
C LYS A 372 22.76 -39.77 21.81
N ARG A 373 22.35 -39.16 20.69
CA ARG A 373 21.73 -39.88 19.56
C ARG A 373 22.65 -40.96 19.00
N ILE A 374 23.93 -40.66 18.91
CA ILE A 374 25.01 -41.61 18.69
C ILE A 374 25.95 -41.41 19.88
N TYR A 375 25.86 -42.31 20.85
CA TYR A 375 26.59 -42.17 22.10
C TYR A 375 28.10 -42.40 21.89
N VAL A 376 28.92 -41.43 22.30
CA VAL A 376 30.38 -41.50 22.29
C VAL A 376 30.88 -41.45 23.72
N GLN A 377 31.42 -42.57 24.20
CA GLN A 377 32.02 -42.64 25.53
C GLN A 377 33.43 -42.03 25.49
N ALA A 378 33.73 -41.12 26.42
CA ALA A 378 35.06 -40.54 26.61
C ALA A 378 35.29 -40.23 28.10
N GLU A 379 36.55 -40.23 28.52
CA GLU A 379 36.93 -39.85 29.88
C GLU A 379 36.88 -38.32 30.03
N ILE A 380 36.24 -37.85 31.11
CA ILE A 380 36.14 -36.43 31.43
C ILE A 380 37.26 -36.07 32.39
N ASP A 381 38.17 -35.20 31.96
CA ASP A 381 39.29 -34.74 32.76
C ASP A 381 38.82 -33.90 33.98
N PRO A 382 39.03 -34.37 35.22
CA PRO A 382 38.51 -33.73 36.42
C PRO A 382 39.36 -32.55 36.91
N ALA A 383 40.52 -32.27 36.30
CA ALA A 383 41.39 -31.17 36.71
C ALA A 383 40.65 -29.81 36.63
N SER A 384 41.03 -28.84 37.46
CA SER A 384 40.43 -27.49 37.39
C SER A 384 40.70 -26.84 36.04
N ALA A 385 39.68 -26.19 35.46
CA ALA A 385 39.83 -25.41 34.24
C ALA A 385 40.86 -24.27 34.35
N TRP A 386 41.09 -23.74 35.57
CA TRP A 386 42.15 -22.76 35.84
C TRP A 386 43.56 -23.26 35.50
N SER A 387 43.79 -24.58 35.38
CA SER A 387 45.09 -25.15 35.00
C SER A 387 45.53 -24.80 33.57
N LEU A 388 44.60 -24.33 32.72
CA LEU A 388 44.85 -23.84 31.36
C LEU A 388 45.40 -22.41 31.32
N PHE A 389 45.30 -21.67 32.44
CA PHE A 389 45.72 -20.28 32.53
C PHE A 389 47.04 -20.16 33.31
N ASP A 390 47.91 -19.27 32.84
CA ASP A 390 49.14 -18.87 33.49
C ASP A 390 48.83 -17.82 34.57
N GLN A 391 49.38 -18.00 35.79
CA GLN A 391 49.13 -17.13 36.96
C GLN A 391 47.63 -16.89 37.26
N PRO A 392 46.80 -17.94 37.46
CA PRO A 392 45.34 -17.82 37.54
C PRO A 392 44.87 -16.91 38.69
N LEU A 393 45.61 -16.85 39.81
CA LEU A 393 45.28 -15.95 40.92
C LEU A 393 45.36 -14.48 40.50
N LYS A 394 46.44 -14.08 39.82
CA LYS A 394 46.62 -12.70 39.36
C LYS A 394 45.54 -12.31 38.36
N LEU A 395 45.21 -13.20 37.42
CA LEU A 395 44.15 -12.98 36.43
C LEU A 395 42.78 -12.76 37.08
N ARG A 396 42.47 -13.52 38.14
CA ARG A 396 41.24 -13.37 38.93
C ARG A 396 41.17 -12.01 39.63
N GLU A 397 42.25 -11.57 40.24
CA GLU A 397 42.34 -10.25 40.90
C GLU A 397 42.19 -9.10 39.89
N ASP A 398 42.88 -9.18 38.76
CA ASP A 398 42.82 -8.15 37.71
C ASP A 398 41.42 -8.06 37.09
N MET A 399 40.75 -9.19 36.84
CA MET A 399 39.37 -9.19 36.37
C MET A 399 38.38 -8.69 37.43
N THR A 400 38.61 -8.98 38.72
CA THR A 400 37.80 -8.44 39.82
C THR A 400 37.92 -6.91 39.87
N ARG A 401 39.11 -6.35 39.66
CA ARG A 401 39.34 -4.90 39.59
C ARG A 401 38.62 -4.28 38.39
N HIS A 402 38.67 -4.94 37.23
CA HIS A 402 37.96 -4.51 36.02
C HIS A 402 36.44 -4.48 36.21
N LEU A 403 35.86 -5.56 36.78
CA LEU A 403 34.43 -5.63 37.10
C LEU A 403 33.96 -4.49 38.02
N LEU A 404 34.78 -4.14 39.00
CA LEU A 404 34.46 -3.16 40.04
C LEU A 404 34.87 -1.72 39.66
N THR A 405 35.11 -1.39 38.39
CA THR A 405 35.52 -0.06 37.87
C THR A 405 34.92 1.18 38.60
N GLY A 406 35.78 2.12 39.02
CA GLY A 406 35.43 3.40 39.67
C GLY A 406 35.94 3.51 41.12
N GLU A 407 36.60 4.65 41.42
CA GLU A 407 37.35 5.04 42.64
C GLU A 407 38.41 4.06 43.18
N GLU A 408 39.60 4.60 43.51
CA GLU A 408 40.84 3.90 43.92
C GLU A 408 40.80 3.35 45.37
N HIS A 409 39.78 2.59 45.74
CA HIS A 409 39.78 1.93 47.06
C HIS A 409 40.70 0.69 47.05
N GLU A 410 41.57 0.55 48.06
CA GLU A 410 42.37 -0.66 48.22
C GLU A 410 41.47 -1.89 48.47
N PRO A 411 41.73 -3.04 47.80
CA PRO A 411 40.95 -4.26 48.02
C PRO A 411 41.05 -4.75 49.47
N ALA A 412 39.92 -5.15 50.04
CA ALA A 412 39.91 -5.81 51.35
C ALA A 412 40.64 -7.18 51.28
N PRO A 413 41.28 -7.62 52.39
CA PRO A 413 41.84 -8.97 52.47
C PRO A 413 40.79 -10.03 52.11
N LEU A 414 41.19 -11.05 51.35
CA LEU A 414 40.25 -12.05 50.85
C LEU A 414 39.57 -12.81 52.00
N GLU A 415 40.30 -13.13 53.07
CA GLU A 415 39.72 -13.80 54.23
C GLU A 415 38.61 -12.97 54.87
N ASP A 416 38.73 -11.64 54.90
CA ASP A 416 37.70 -10.74 55.44
C ASP A 416 36.41 -10.81 54.60
N SER A 417 36.54 -10.70 53.28
CA SER A 417 35.40 -10.78 52.35
C SER A 417 34.72 -12.14 52.43
N LEU A 418 35.49 -13.25 52.44
CA LEU A 418 34.97 -14.60 52.60
C LEU A 418 34.30 -14.80 53.97
N HIS A 419 34.90 -14.28 55.04
CA HIS A 419 34.34 -14.37 56.39
C HIS A 419 33.01 -13.61 56.50
N LYS A 420 32.93 -12.41 55.90
CA LYS A 420 31.73 -11.58 55.89
C LYS A 420 30.61 -12.20 55.04
N LEU A 421 30.92 -12.69 53.83
CA LEU A 421 29.98 -13.45 53.00
C LEU A 421 29.52 -14.73 53.73
N GLY A 422 30.45 -15.48 54.30
CA GLY A 422 30.15 -16.65 55.12
C GLY A 422 29.30 -16.34 56.35
N LYS A 423 29.35 -15.11 56.90
CA LYS A 423 28.45 -14.68 57.99
C LYS A 423 26.99 -14.59 57.51
N VAL A 424 26.75 -14.22 56.26
CA VAL A 424 25.40 -14.20 55.65
C VAL A 424 24.81 -15.61 55.61
N PHE A 425 25.62 -16.61 55.28
CA PHE A 425 25.19 -18.02 55.23
C PHE A 425 25.20 -18.73 56.59
N ARG A 426 25.83 -18.16 57.62
CA ARG A 426 25.80 -18.66 59.01
C ARG A 426 24.57 -18.22 59.81
N ARG A 427 23.64 -17.47 59.19
CA ARG A 427 22.40 -17.04 59.82
C ARG A 427 21.57 -18.24 60.27
N GLU A 428 20.83 -18.05 61.36
CA GLU A 428 20.12 -19.16 62.02
C GLU A 428 19.20 -19.93 61.09
N HIS A 429 18.39 -19.25 60.27
CA HIS A 429 17.41 -19.85 59.36
C HIS A 429 18.01 -20.65 58.21
N TYR A 430 19.33 -20.59 58.01
CA TYR A 430 20.07 -21.36 57.00
C TYR A 430 20.74 -22.63 57.54
N LYS A 431 20.61 -22.91 58.84
CA LYS A 431 21.15 -24.15 59.42
C LYS A 431 20.39 -25.37 58.91
N GLN A 432 21.15 -26.43 58.55
CA GLN A 432 20.64 -27.72 58.06
C GLN A 432 19.51 -28.32 58.91
N ARG A 433 19.53 -28.11 60.24
CA ARG A 433 18.49 -28.57 61.17
C ARG A 433 17.07 -28.07 60.87
N TYR A 434 16.93 -27.02 60.06
CA TYR A 434 15.64 -26.47 59.64
C TYR A 434 15.14 -27.02 58.30
N CYS A 435 15.85 -27.98 57.69
CA CYS A 435 15.44 -28.67 56.46
C CYS A 435 15.10 -27.72 55.29
N GLY A 436 15.74 -26.53 55.22
CA GLY A 436 15.48 -25.52 54.19
C GLY A 436 14.09 -24.86 54.23
N VAL A 437 13.29 -25.09 55.27
CA VAL A 437 11.87 -24.66 55.34
C VAL A 437 11.67 -23.15 55.27
N TYR A 438 12.65 -22.38 55.76
CA TYR A 438 12.64 -20.91 55.76
C TYR A 438 13.24 -20.29 54.48
N PHE A 439 13.78 -21.10 53.57
CA PHE A 439 14.43 -20.62 52.36
C PHE A 439 13.41 -20.26 51.28
N GLY A 440 13.39 -18.99 50.87
CA GLY A 440 12.57 -18.50 49.74
C GLY A 440 11.05 -18.62 49.99
N ARG A 441 10.61 -18.54 51.25
CA ARG A 441 9.20 -18.65 51.66
C ARG A 441 8.82 -17.49 52.59
N ALA A 442 7.63 -16.92 52.37
CA ALA A 442 6.99 -15.98 53.30
C ALA A 442 6.31 -16.75 54.45
N LEU A 443 6.47 -16.30 55.69
CA LEU A 443 5.98 -16.99 56.88
C LEU A 443 4.66 -16.46 57.41
N ALA A 444 4.34 -15.21 57.10
CA ALA A 444 3.26 -14.48 57.73
C ALA A 444 2.18 -14.02 56.74
N ARG A 445 2.46 -13.99 55.42
CA ARG A 445 1.51 -13.48 54.42
C ARG A 445 0.17 -14.22 54.33
N HIS A 446 0.07 -15.44 54.86
CA HIS A 446 -1.13 -16.29 54.75
C HIS A 446 -2.19 -15.98 55.82
N VAL A 447 -1.93 -15.04 56.73
CA VAL A 447 -2.85 -14.61 57.79
C VAL A 447 -3.12 -13.12 57.69
N ASP A 448 -4.28 -12.69 58.19
CA ASP A 448 -4.63 -11.25 58.24
C ASP A 448 -4.15 -10.59 59.53
N LYS A 449 -3.95 -11.40 60.58
CA LYS A 449 -3.62 -10.97 61.93
C LYS A 449 -2.47 -11.80 62.49
N VAL A 450 -1.53 -11.13 63.15
CA VAL A 450 -0.33 -11.76 63.74
C VAL A 450 -0.70 -12.85 64.74
N GLU A 451 -1.80 -12.70 65.47
CA GLU A 451 -2.26 -13.70 66.45
C GLU A 451 -2.61 -15.04 65.82
N GLN A 452 -2.91 -15.09 64.51
CA GLN A 452 -3.22 -16.34 63.80
C GLN A 452 -1.98 -17.19 63.53
N LEU A 453 -0.76 -16.64 63.69
CA LEU A 453 0.50 -17.38 63.54
C LEU A 453 0.81 -18.31 64.73
N ARG A 454 -0.01 -18.27 65.79
CA ARG A 454 0.15 -19.10 66.98
C ARG A 454 -1.19 -19.37 67.67
N GLU A 455 -1.30 -20.50 68.33
CA GLU A 455 -2.44 -20.79 69.21
C GLU A 455 -2.30 -20.00 70.53
N PRO A 456 -3.42 -19.54 71.12
CA PRO A 456 -3.39 -18.75 72.36
C PRO A 456 -3.03 -19.56 73.61
N SER A 457 -3.32 -20.87 73.66
CA SER A 457 -2.96 -21.73 74.80
C SER A 457 -2.82 -23.19 74.36
N ARG A 458 -1.58 -23.70 74.39
CA ARG A 458 -1.24 -25.09 74.08
C ARG A 458 -0.24 -25.62 75.10
N SER A 459 -0.34 -26.89 75.48
CA SER A 459 0.73 -27.53 76.28
C SER A 459 2.01 -27.63 75.47
N ALA A 460 3.17 -27.47 76.11
CA ALA A 460 4.50 -27.51 75.47
C ALA A 460 5.30 -28.77 75.88
N PRO A 461 4.85 -29.98 75.54
CA PRO A 461 5.55 -31.22 75.88
C PRO A 461 6.89 -31.33 75.13
N LEU A 462 7.93 -31.86 75.79
CA LEU A 462 9.28 -31.97 75.22
C LEU A 462 9.36 -32.98 74.05
N GLU A 463 8.45 -33.94 74.00
CA GLU A 463 8.36 -34.94 72.93
C GLU A 463 8.05 -34.28 71.57
N VAL A 464 7.22 -33.23 71.58
CA VAL A 464 6.88 -32.45 70.39
C VAL A 464 8.11 -31.68 69.89
N LEU A 465 8.90 -31.09 70.79
CA LEU A 465 10.15 -30.40 70.43
C LEU A 465 11.19 -31.35 69.80
N ALA A 466 11.26 -32.60 70.25
CA ALA A 466 12.20 -33.59 69.72
C ALA A 466 11.88 -34.00 68.27
N ARG A 467 10.61 -33.91 67.85
CA ARG A 467 10.14 -34.28 66.51
C ARG A 467 9.78 -33.06 65.64
N MET A 468 10.19 -31.86 66.04
CA MET A 468 9.72 -30.61 65.44
C MET A 468 10.14 -30.48 63.98
N TYR A 469 11.37 -30.87 63.62
CA TYR A 469 11.91 -30.81 62.25
C TYR A 469 12.24 -32.22 61.75
N PRO A 470 11.26 -33.00 61.27
CA PRO A 470 11.48 -34.36 60.74
C PRO A 470 12.07 -34.34 59.32
N GLU A 471 12.69 -35.44 58.89
CA GLU A 471 13.23 -35.58 57.52
C GLU A 471 12.16 -35.43 56.43
N SER A 472 10.91 -35.84 56.70
CA SER A 472 9.78 -35.68 55.77
C SER A 472 9.47 -34.21 55.40
N LEU A 473 9.91 -33.25 56.23
CA LEU A 473 9.79 -31.83 55.91
C LEU A 473 10.64 -31.44 54.69
N LYS A 474 11.77 -32.12 54.47
CA LYS A 474 12.64 -31.90 53.30
C LYS A 474 11.92 -32.24 52.00
N GLU A 475 11.26 -33.40 51.96
CA GLU A 475 10.46 -33.83 50.81
C GLU A 475 9.32 -32.85 50.53
N LEU A 476 8.67 -32.34 51.58
CA LEU A 476 7.59 -31.36 51.47
C LEU A 476 8.09 -30.02 50.87
N VAL A 477 9.26 -29.53 51.30
CA VAL A 477 9.88 -28.31 50.76
C VAL A 477 10.28 -28.50 49.30
N GLN A 478 10.84 -29.65 48.93
CA GLN A 478 11.17 -29.98 47.54
C GLN A 478 9.91 -30.07 46.67
N ARG A 479 8.84 -30.71 47.18
CA ARG A 479 7.56 -30.82 46.48
C ARG A 479 6.92 -29.46 46.24
N ARG A 480 6.97 -28.53 47.22
CA ARG A 480 6.50 -27.14 47.04
C ARG A 480 7.18 -26.47 45.85
N ARG A 481 8.52 -26.51 45.80
CA ARG A 481 9.29 -25.86 44.72
C ARG A 481 8.98 -26.47 43.35
N ALA A 482 8.81 -27.78 43.29
CA ALA A 482 8.41 -28.46 42.06
C ALA A 482 7.01 -27.99 41.59
N LEU A 483 6.02 -27.97 42.48
CA LEU A 483 4.66 -27.52 42.20
C LEU A 483 4.59 -26.04 41.80
N GLU A 484 5.36 -25.15 42.43
CA GLU A 484 5.48 -23.74 42.04
C GLU A 484 6.04 -23.59 40.63
N GLY A 485 7.07 -24.37 40.30
CA GLY A 485 7.62 -24.42 38.94
C GLY A 485 6.59 -24.90 37.91
N GLU A 486 5.85 -25.97 38.20
CA GLU A 486 4.79 -26.49 37.33
C GLU A 486 3.66 -25.46 37.14
N ALA A 487 3.19 -24.83 38.23
CA ALA A 487 2.15 -23.81 38.18
C ALA A 487 2.59 -22.60 37.35
N GLY A 488 3.84 -22.14 37.52
CA GLY A 488 4.40 -21.05 36.72
C GLY A 488 4.47 -21.38 35.23
N GLN A 489 4.91 -22.59 34.88
CA GLN A 489 4.95 -23.06 33.48
C GLN A 489 3.54 -23.14 32.86
N LEU A 490 2.55 -23.67 33.61
CA LEU A 490 1.16 -23.72 33.15
C LEU A 490 0.54 -22.33 32.98
N GLN A 491 0.80 -21.40 33.91
CA GLN A 491 0.38 -19.99 33.77
C GLN A 491 0.98 -19.36 32.51
N ALA A 492 2.25 -19.60 32.22
CA ALA A 492 2.92 -19.08 31.03
C ALA A 492 2.35 -19.69 29.72
N LEU A 493 1.97 -20.96 29.73
CA LEU A 493 1.28 -21.63 28.61
C LEU A 493 -0.13 -21.06 28.38
N ILE A 494 -0.92 -20.88 29.44
CA ILE A 494 -2.27 -20.29 29.36
C ILE A 494 -2.21 -18.85 28.86
N ALA A 495 -1.21 -18.09 29.31
CA ALA A 495 -0.96 -16.73 28.86
C ALA A 495 -0.47 -16.66 27.39
N GLY A 496 -0.07 -17.78 26.79
CA GLY A 496 0.48 -17.84 25.43
C GLY A 496 1.92 -17.31 25.33
N VAL A 497 2.59 -17.12 26.46
CA VAL A 497 4.01 -16.72 26.55
C VAL A 497 4.92 -17.91 26.24
N MET A 498 4.46 -19.12 26.57
CA MET A 498 5.09 -20.39 26.22
C MET A 498 4.15 -21.23 25.35
N THR A 499 4.71 -22.19 24.61
CA THR A 499 4.00 -23.17 23.77
C THR A 499 4.25 -24.59 24.25
N ALA A 500 3.23 -25.43 24.10
CA ALA A 500 3.33 -26.86 24.32
C ALA A 500 4.03 -27.55 23.15
N ARG A 501 4.83 -28.58 23.44
CA ARG A 501 5.45 -29.44 22.43
C ARG A 501 4.34 -30.21 21.70
N ASP A 502 4.28 -30.09 20.38
CA ASP A 502 3.27 -30.75 19.52
C ASP A 502 1.81 -30.38 19.86
N GLY A 503 1.57 -29.26 20.55
CA GLY A 503 0.24 -28.78 20.91
C GLY A 503 -0.39 -29.45 22.14
N VAL A 504 0.35 -30.34 22.82
CA VAL A 504 -0.12 -31.09 24.00
C VAL A 504 0.91 -30.97 25.14
N VAL A 505 0.44 -30.72 26.36
CA VAL A 505 1.27 -30.61 27.56
C VAL A 505 1.21 -31.93 28.32
N ARG A 506 2.36 -32.55 28.57
CA ARG A 506 2.47 -33.80 29.32
C ARG A 506 2.83 -33.52 30.77
N LEU A 507 1.83 -33.39 31.64
CA LEU A 507 2.03 -33.19 33.07
C LEU A 507 2.02 -34.53 33.79
N ARG A 508 3.18 -34.93 34.32
CA ARG A 508 3.34 -36.17 35.11
C ARG A 508 2.77 -37.43 34.44
N GLY A 509 2.89 -37.52 33.12
CA GLY A 509 2.40 -38.65 32.31
C GLY A 509 0.98 -38.50 31.76
N GLU A 510 0.22 -37.48 32.17
CA GLU A 510 -1.09 -37.15 31.60
C GLU A 510 -0.99 -36.08 30.51
N GLU A 511 -1.75 -36.24 29.43
CA GLU A 511 -1.78 -35.32 28.29
C GLU A 511 -2.92 -34.30 28.41
N TYR A 512 -2.58 -33.01 28.31
CA TYR A 512 -3.51 -31.88 28.37
C TYR A 512 -3.44 -31.05 27.08
N THR A 513 -4.59 -30.74 26.50
CA THR A 513 -4.70 -29.76 25.39
C THR A 513 -4.76 -28.32 25.93
N LEU A 514 -4.46 -27.33 25.08
CA LEU A 514 -4.49 -25.90 25.44
C LEU A 514 -5.76 -25.45 26.20
N PRO A 515 -7.00 -25.82 25.78
CA PRO A 515 -8.21 -25.48 26.52
C PRO A 515 -8.34 -26.16 27.89
N GLN A 516 -7.65 -27.28 28.12
CA GLN A 516 -7.67 -28.03 29.37
C GLN A 516 -6.62 -27.55 30.38
N LEU A 517 -5.65 -26.72 29.95
CA LEU A 517 -4.59 -26.21 30.83
C LEU A 517 -5.10 -25.39 32.03
N PRO A 518 -6.15 -24.56 31.93
CA PRO A 518 -6.71 -23.90 33.11
C PRO A 518 -7.16 -24.89 34.18
N ALA A 519 -7.80 -26.00 33.81
CA ALA A 519 -8.19 -27.04 34.75
C ALA A 519 -6.98 -27.76 35.35
N ALA A 520 -5.94 -28.02 34.54
CA ALA A 520 -4.68 -28.58 35.03
C ALA A 520 -3.99 -27.65 36.03
N LEU A 521 -3.97 -26.33 35.76
CA LEU A 521 -3.41 -25.33 36.66
C LEU A 521 -4.15 -25.29 37.98
N GLU A 522 -5.49 -25.35 37.98
CA GLU A 522 -6.26 -25.39 39.22
C GLU A 522 -5.99 -26.68 40.02
N LYS A 523 -5.76 -27.83 39.36
CA LYS A 523 -5.31 -29.07 40.03
C LYS A 523 -3.95 -28.91 40.69
N VAL A 524 -2.95 -28.36 39.98
CA VAL A 524 -1.60 -28.10 40.52
C VAL A 524 -1.65 -27.09 41.66
N LYS A 525 -2.45 -26.03 41.54
CA LYS A 525 -2.68 -25.06 42.63
C LYS A 525 -3.31 -25.71 43.85
N ALA A 526 -4.30 -26.59 43.67
CA ALA A 526 -4.92 -27.30 44.79
C ALA A 526 -3.90 -28.18 45.53
N GLU A 527 -3.03 -28.89 44.79
CA GLU A 527 -1.92 -29.64 45.39
C GLU A 527 -0.91 -28.74 46.10
N LEU A 528 -0.60 -27.57 45.53
CA LEU A 528 0.29 -26.59 46.13
C LEU A 528 -0.29 -26.01 47.42
N GLU A 529 -1.59 -25.74 47.45
CA GLU A 529 -2.30 -25.29 48.65
C GLU A 529 -2.33 -26.35 49.74
N GLU A 530 -2.43 -27.65 49.39
CA GLU A 530 -2.29 -28.73 50.36
C GLU A 530 -0.89 -28.74 51.00
N VAL A 531 0.16 -28.58 50.18
CA VAL A 531 1.54 -28.48 50.66
C VAL A 531 1.75 -27.23 51.52
N HIS A 532 1.20 -26.08 51.12
CA HIS A 532 1.22 -24.85 51.90
C HIS A 532 0.52 -25.02 53.25
N ALA A 533 -0.66 -25.65 53.27
CA ALA A 533 -1.40 -25.89 54.51
C ALA A 533 -0.60 -26.76 55.50
N GLN A 534 0.07 -27.81 55.03
CA GLN A 534 0.94 -28.64 55.87
C GLN A 534 2.14 -27.85 56.42
N LEU A 535 2.75 -27.01 55.58
CA LEU A 535 3.85 -26.14 55.97
C LEU A 535 3.43 -25.06 56.98
N HIS A 536 2.26 -24.44 56.78
CA HIS A 536 1.69 -23.46 57.71
C HIS A 536 1.30 -24.12 59.04
N ALA A 537 0.74 -25.34 59.03
CA ALA A 537 0.45 -26.09 60.24
C ALA A 537 1.73 -26.42 61.03
N HIS A 538 2.81 -26.76 60.34
CA HIS A 538 4.13 -26.92 60.96
C HIS A 538 4.64 -25.62 61.59
N ASP A 539 4.54 -24.50 60.88
CA ASP A 539 4.94 -23.18 61.40
C ASP A 539 4.12 -22.80 62.64
N LEU A 540 2.79 -22.96 62.57
CA LEU A 540 1.84 -22.74 63.67
C LEU A 540 2.22 -23.59 64.89
N GLN A 541 2.52 -24.87 64.71
CA GLN A 541 2.96 -25.77 65.78
C GLN A 541 4.28 -25.28 66.41
N CYS A 542 5.25 -24.88 65.58
CA CYS A 542 6.52 -24.34 66.06
C CYS A 542 6.31 -23.08 66.90
N ARG A 543 5.58 -22.09 66.37
CA ARG A 543 5.35 -20.81 67.08
C ARG A 543 4.56 -21.00 68.36
N SER A 544 3.51 -21.83 68.32
CA SER A 544 2.64 -22.12 69.46
C SER A 544 3.41 -22.81 70.59
N TRP A 545 4.23 -23.81 70.26
CA TRP A 545 5.04 -24.52 71.26
C TRP A 545 6.04 -23.58 71.94
N HIS A 546 6.79 -22.78 71.16
CA HIS A 546 7.80 -21.87 71.71
C HIS A 546 7.18 -20.72 72.52
N ARG A 547 6.05 -20.17 72.07
CA ARG A 547 5.28 -19.17 72.82
C ARG A 547 4.80 -19.73 74.16
N SER A 548 4.22 -20.93 74.18
CA SER A 548 3.75 -21.57 75.41
C SER A 548 4.91 -21.88 76.37
N ALA A 549 6.04 -22.38 75.86
CA ALA A 549 7.24 -22.60 76.66
C ALA A 549 7.79 -21.28 77.23
N ALA A 550 7.79 -20.20 76.44
CA ALA A 550 8.20 -18.87 76.88
C ALA A 550 7.28 -18.32 77.98
N ALA A 551 5.97 -18.51 77.86
CA ALA A 551 5.00 -18.09 78.87
C ALA A 551 5.20 -18.84 80.20
N GLN A 552 5.48 -20.15 80.14
CA GLN A 552 5.81 -20.96 81.33
C GLN A 552 7.14 -20.55 81.97
N MET A 553 8.12 -20.13 81.17
CA MET A 553 9.42 -19.64 81.66
C MET A 553 9.33 -18.25 82.32
N GLY A 554 8.32 -17.45 81.99
CA GLY A 554 8.12 -16.10 82.51
C GLY A 554 9.15 -15.07 82.00
N GLY A 555 9.17 -13.88 82.58
CA GLY A 555 10.19 -12.86 82.29
C GLY A 555 10.06 -12.14 80.93
N GLY A 556 8.86 -12.08 80.34
CA GLY A 556 8.59 -11.29 79.12
C GLY A 556 8.97 -11.95 77.79
N TRP A 557 9.45 -13.21 77.80
CA TRP A 557 9.91 -13.90 76.59
C TRP A 557 8.79 -14.19 75.60
N ALA A 558 7.57 -14.40 76.09
CA ALA A 558 6.43 -14.60 75.23
C ALA A 558 6.18 -13.31 74.41
N GLU A 559 6.03 -12.17 75.07
CA GLU A 559 5.79 -10.86 74.46
C GLU A 559 6.90 -10.49 73.48
N TYR A 560 8.14 -10.86 73.79
CA TYR A 560 9.28 -10.70 72.88
C TYR A 560 9.14 -11.50 71.58
N LEU A 561 8.71 -12.78 71.65
CA LEU A 561 8.43 -13.58 70.45
C LEU A 561 7.30 -12.98 69.60
N ASP A 562 6.24 -12.49 70.23
CA ASP A 562 5.12 -11.84 69.53
C ASP A 562 5.55 -10.57 68.81
N GLY A 563 6.40 -9.76 69.45
CA GLY A 563 6.97 -8.56 68.84
C GLY A 563 7.77 -8.86 67.59
N LEU A 564 8.56 -9.93 67.60
CA LEU A 564 9.32 -10.39 66.43
C LEU A 564 8.40 -10.90 65.31
N LEU A 565 7.35 -11.67 65.65
CA LEU A 565 6.35 -12.12 64.69
C LEU A 565 5.61 -10.95 64.04
N ALA A 566 5.26 -9.92 64.83
CA ALA A 566 4.61 -8.72 64.31
C ALA A 566 5.49 -7.96 63.32
N LEU A 567 6.81 -7.88 63.57
CA LEU A 567 7.75 -7.28 62.61
C LEU A 567 7.87 -8.09 61.32
N ILE A 568 7.89 -9.43 61.40
CA ILE A 568 7.93 -10.30 60.20
C ILE A 568 6.66 -10.10 59.37
N HIS A 569 5.49 -10.12 60.00
CA HIS A 569 4.20 -9.92 59.34
C HIS A 569 4.11 -8.55 58.66
N TYR A 570 4.48 -7.47 59.37
CA TYR A 570 4.56 -6.14 58.80
C TYR A 570 5.52 -6.06 57.60
N ALA A 571 6.74 -6.57 57.76
CA ALA A 571 7.77 -6.47 56.73
C ALA A 571 7.40 -7.26 55.47
N GLU A 572 6.88 -8.48 55.62
CA GLU A 572 6.48 -9.32 54.48
C GLU A 572 5.32 -8.73 53.68
N HIS A 573 4.28 -8.23 54.35
CA HIS A 573 3.16 -7.61 53.64
C HIS A 573 3.55 -6.26 53.00
N SER A 574 4.31 -5.42 53.71
CA SER A 574 4.74 -4.12 53.17
C SER A 574 5.69 -4.27 51.98
N GLU A 575 6.62 -5.23 52.05
CA GLU A 575 7.53 -5.56 50.94
C GLU A 575 6.75 -6.09 49.74
N ALA A 576 5.82 -7.01 49.96
CA ALA A 576 5.00 -7.58 48.89
C ALA A 576 4.08 -6.53 48.23
N ASP A 577 3.46 -5.64 49.02
CA ASP A 577 2.59 -4.57 48.49
C ASP A 577 3.37 -3.56 47.65
N LEU A 578 4.57 -3.19 48.10
CA LEU A 578 5.46 -2.29 47.37
C LEU A 578 5.93 -2.89 46.04
N LEU A 579 6.39 -4.15 46.05
CA LEU A 579 6.83 -4.85 44.85
C LEU A 579 5.67 -5.14 43.88
N ASP A 580 4.47 -5.40 44.40
CA ASP A 580 3.27 -5.57 43.56
C ASP A 580 2.88 -4.27 42.85
N LEU A 581 2.83 -3.14 43.57
CA LEU A 581 2.58 -1.83 42.95
C LEU A 581 3.66 -1.43 41.96
N GLN A 582 4.93 -1.68 42.25
CA GLN A 582 6.00 -1.49 41.27
C GLN A 582 5.78 -2.36 40.03
N GLY A 583 5.35 -3.61 40.22
CA GLY A 583 5.00 -4.53 39.14
C GLY A 583 3.82 -4.05 38.29
N LEU A 584 2.78 -3.51 38.93
CA LEU A 584 1.63 -2.89 38.26
C LEU A 584 2.06 -1.68 37.45
N MET A 585 2.80 -0.75 38.06
CA MET A 585 3.32 0.44 37.39
C MET A 585 4.19 0.06 36.18
N ARG A 586 5.11 -0.91 36.34
CA ARG A 586 5.92 -1.43 35.23
C ARG A 586 5.07 -2.05 34.13
N ASN A 587 4.01 -2.78 34.47
CA ASN A 587 3.05 -3.31 33.49
C ASN A 587 2.33 -2.18 32.74
N THR A 588 1.85 -1.16 33.45
CA THR A 588 1.20 0.01 32.86
C THR A 588 2.14 0.78 31.94
N ILE A 589 3.40 0.98 32.34
CA ILE A 589 4.45 1.57 31.48
C ILE A 589 4.67 0.71 30.25
N ALA A 590 4.82 -0.60 30.39
CA ALA A 590 5.04 -1.51 29.26
C ALA A 590 3.87 -1.48 28.26
N VAL A 591 2.62 -1.37 28.75
CA VAL A 591 1.41 -1.23 27.93
C VAL A 591 1.34 0.16 27.27
N ALA A 592 1.62 1.23 28.01
CA ALA A 592 1.58 2.61 27.53
C ALA A 592 2.67 2.89 26.49
N THR A 593 3.84 2.25 26.62
CA THR A 593 4.99 2.40 25.70
C THR A 593 4.98 1.38 24.58
N ALA A 594 4.02 0.45 24.56
CA ALA A 594 4.02 -0.67 23.63
C ALA A 594 4.18 -0.21 22.16
N THR A 595 3.38 0.75 21.73
CA THR A 595 3.38 1.20 20.32
C THR A 595 4.44 2.25 20.00
N GLY A 596 5.29 2.63 20.98
CA GLY A 596 6.21 3.75 20.86
C GLY A 596 5.51 5.12 20.71
N LYS A 597 4.19 5.20 20.95
CA LYS A 597 3.43 6.44 21.18
C LYS A 597 2.50 6.21 22.35
N SER A 598 2.62 7.03 23.38
CA SER A 598 1.67 7.05 24.48
C SER A 598 0.64 8.14 24.25
N THR A 599 -0.64 7.82 24.44
CA THR A 599 -1.72 8.81 24.46
C THR A 599 -1.76 9.54 25.79
N ASP A 600 -2.43 10.70 25.84
CA ASP A 600 -2.61 11.46 27.08
C ASP A 600 -3.27 10.61 28.18
N SER A 601 -4.24 9.76 27.83
CA SER A 601 -4.87 8.82 28.76
C SER A 601 -3.89 7.76 29.25
N GLN A 602 -3.00 7.25 28.40
CA GLN A 602 -1.99 6.26 28.82
C GLN A 602 -0.92 6.88 29.73
N VAL A 603 -0.54 8.13 29.50
CA VAL A 603 0.36 8.86 30.40
C VAL A 603 -0.33 9.13 31.74
N ALA A 604 -1.62 9.46 31.74
CA ALA A 604 -2.40 9.62 32.97
C ALA A 604 -2.46 8.32 33.79
N ASP A 605 -2.70 7.16 33.15
CA ASP A 605 -2.65 5.85 33.81
C ASP A 605 -1.29 5.62 34.50
N VAL A 606 -0.17 5.92 33.82
CA VAL A 606 1.19 5.79 34.39
C VAL A 606 1.38 6.72 35.59
N VAL A 607 0.93 7.97 35.49
CA VAL A 607 1.03 8.95 36.59
C VAL A 607 0.21 8.51 37.80
N ILE A 608 -0.97 7.93 37.60
CA ILE A 608 -1.81 7.39 38.67
C ILE A 608 -1.08 6.26 39.40
N ASP A 609 -0.57 5.26 38.65
CA ASP A 609 0.13 4.12 39.25
C ASP A 609 1.45 4.53 39.93
N ALA A 610 2.19 5.49 39.34
CA ALA A 610 3.37 6.08 39.95
C ALA A 610 3.05 6.76 41.29
N ASN A 611 1.94 7.49 41.35
CA ASN A 611 1.51 8.14 42.59
C ASN A 611 0.97 7.16 43.63
N TYR A 612 0.48 5.97 43.24
CA TYR A 612 0.20 4.90 44.21
C TYR A 612 1.48 4.33 44.84
N VAL A 613 2.53 4.11 44.03
CA VAL A 613 3.85 3.70 44.54
C VAL A 613 4.42 4.76 45.49
N HIS A 614 4.34 6.04 45.09
CA HIS A 614 4.74 7.17 45.95
C HIS A 614 3.99 7.18 47.28
N ALA A 615 2.65 7.12 47.24
CA ALA A 615 1.82 7.19 48.44
C ALA A 615 2.10 6.05 49.42
N LEU A 616 2.39 4.84 48.91
CA LEU A 616 2.77 3.71 49.77
C LEU A 616 4.12 3.94 50.45
N MET A 617 5.15 4.40 49.72
CA MET A 617 6.46 4.71 50.32
C MET A 617 6.36 5.86 51.33
N GLU A 618 5.57 6.89 51.02
CA GLU A 618 5.31 7.99 51.94
C GLU A 618 4.62 7.50 53.22
N LYS A 619 3.65 6.58 53.10
CA LYS A 619 3.00 5.96 54.24
C LYS A 619 3.98 5.14 55.09
N ILE A 620 4.81 4.28 54.47
CA ILE A 620 5.84 3.51 55.16
C ILE A 620 6.80 4.43 55.94
N TYR A 621 7.17 5.56 55.34
CA TYR A 621 8.00 6.58 56.00
C TYR A 621 7.27 7.25 57.17
N LYS A 622 6.02 7.68 56.99
CA LYS A 622 5.21 8.31 58.06
C LYS A 622 4.95 7.38 59.24
N ASP A 623 4.78 6.07 58.98
CA ASP A 623 4.56 5.06 60.02
C ASP A 623 5.87 4.64 60.71
N SER A 624 7.04 4.94 60.12
CA SER A 624 8.35 4.51 60.61
C SER A 624 8.67 4.90 62.08
N PRO A 625 8.23 6.04 62.64
CA PRO A 625 8.46 6.36 64.05
C PRO A 625 7.67 5.47 65.02
N THR A 626 6.58 4.85 64.55
CA THR A 626 5.75 3.94 65.38
C THR A 626 6.35 2.53 65.48
N LEU A 627 7.29 2.21 64.59
CA LEU A 627 7.98 0.93 64.56
C LEU A 627 9.10 0.92 65.60
N VAL A 628 8.98 0.05 66.60
CA VAL A 628 9.97 -0.12 67.67
C VAL A 628 10.77 -1.38 67.41
N ILE A 629 12.09 -1.22 67.25
CA ILE A 629 13.04 -2.32 67.09
C ILE A 629 13.83 -2.49 68.39
N ASP A 630 13.88 -3.71 68.92
CA ASP A 630 14.63 -4.01 70.14
C ASP A 630 16.15 -3.90 69.96
N ALA A 631 16.88 -3.78 71.07
CA ALA A 631 18.32 -3.57 71.05
C ALA A 631 19.12 -4.65 70.30
N LYS A 632 18.67 -5.92 70.31
CA LYS A 632 19.35 -7.00 69.58
C LYS A 632 19.15 -6.85 68.07
N LEU A 633 17.95 -6.46 67.65
CA LEU A 633 17.67 -6.21 66.24
C LEU A 633 18.36 -4.95 65.73
N LYS A 634 18.41 -3.85 66.49
CA LYS A 634 19.20 -2.65 66.12
C LYS A 634 20.65 -3.00 65.83
N LYS A 635 21.28 -3.75 66.73
CA LYS A 635 22.66 -4.24 66.56
C LYS A 635 22.82 -5.16 65.35
N ARG A 636 21.83 -6.02 65.07
CA ARG A 636 21.86 -6.96 63.93
C ARG A 636 21.70 -6.26 62.59
N LEU A 637 20.83 -5.26 62.53
CA LEU A 637 20.58 -4.42 61.36
C LEU A 637 21.67 -3.35 61.16
N GLY A 638 22.51 -3.09 62.17
CA GLY A 638 23.54 -2.07 62.12
C GLY A 638 22.99 -0.63 62.22
N VAL A 639 21.85 -0.45 62.88
CA VAL A 639 21.10 0.81 62.96
C VAL A 639 20.90 1.24 64.41
N ASP A 640 22.00 1.63 65.05
CA ASP A 640 21.96 2.12 66.44
C ASP A 640 21.07 3.37 66.60
N GLN A 641 20.96 4.17 65.52
CA GLN A 641 20.13 5.38 65.43
C GLN A 641 18.63 5.09 65.20
N GLY A 642 18.24 3.82 65.01
CA GLY A 642 16.84 3.40 64.86
C GLY A 642 16.35 3.25 63.41
N TRP A 643 15.09 2.83 63.27
CA TRP A 643 14.48 2.46 61.97
C TRP A 643 14.34 3.64 61.00
N VAL A 644 14.01 4.83 61.50
CA VAL A 644 13.90 6.06 60.69
C VAL A 644 15.20 6.36 59.94
N PHE A 645 16.36 6.18 60.60
CA PHE A 645 17.67 6.40 59.98
C PHE A 645 17.97 5.38 58.86
N MET A 646 17.45 4.15 58.98
CA MET A 646 17.62 3.13 57.95
C MET A 646 16.89 3.47 56.65
N LEU A 647 15.69 4.04 56.76
CA LEU A 647 14.91 4.46 55.60
C LEU A 647 15.48 5.74 54.96
N GLY A 648 16.10 6.61 55.75
CA GLY A 648 16.59 7.92 55.28
C GLY A 648 15.47 8.95 55.14
N GLU A 649 15.81 10.15 54.66
CA GLU A 649 14.81 11.19 54.39
C GLU A 649 13.99 10.87 53.13
N PHE A 650 12.66 10.93 53.22
CA PHE A 650 11.79 10.75 52.06
C PHE A 650 11.64 12.05 51.27
N GLY A 651 12.34 12.16 50.15
CA GLY A 651 12.40 13.37 49.31
C GLY A 651 11.87 13.21 47.89
N LEU A 652 11.19 12.09 47.56
CA LEU A 652 10.65 11.86 46.22
C LEU A 652 9.39 12.73 45.99
N PRO A 653 9.33 13.59 44.96
CA PRO A 653 8.13 14.39 44.67
C PRO A 653 6.99 13.53 44.08
N LEU A 654 5.77 14.07 44.08
CA LEU A 654 4.65 13.48 43.34
C LEU A 654 4.94 13.48 41.83
N CYS A 655 4.51 12.43 41.15
CA CYS A 655 4.61 12.34 39.71
C CYS A 655 3.55 13.23 39.04
N SER A 656 3.98 14.07 38.10
CA SER A 656 3.10 14.84 37.21
C SER A 656 3.37 14.48 35.75
N ARG A 657 2.56 15.00 34.82
CA ARG A 657 2.75 14.78 33.39
C ARG A 657 4.09 15.34 32.89
N GLU A 658 4.52 16.47 33.46
CA GLU A 658 5.74 17.18 33.08
C GLU A 658 6.99 16.50 33.64
N THR A 659 6.88 15.89 34.83
CA THR A 659 8.00 15.30 35.58
C THR A 659 8.12 13.79 35.42
N VAL A 660 7.17 13.13 34.75
CA VAL A 660 7.08 11.66 34.65
C VAL A 660 8.39 10.99 34.21
N ASN A 661 9.11 11.55 33.24
CA ASN A 661 10.35 10.93 32.75
C ASN A 661 11.47 10.97 33.79
N GLU A 662 11.64 12.10 34.48
CA GLU A 662 12.64 12.26 35.55
C GLU A 662 12.27 11.39 36.74
N TRP A 663 10.98 11.36 37.09
CA TRP A 663 10.45 10.54 38.18
C TRP A 663 10.67 9.05 37.93
N LEU A 664 10.38 8.56 36.71
CA LEU A 664 10.63 7.18 36.31
C LEU A 664 12.12 6.81 36.31
N GLY A 665 13.01 7.77 36.02
CA GLY A 665 14.45 7.57 36.14
C GLY A 665 14.95 7.39 37.58
N ALA A 666 14.21 7.92 38.56
CA ALA A 666 14.59 7.88 39.98
C ALA A 666 13.90 6.75 40.77
N VAL A 667 12.62 6.45 40.51
CA VAL A 667 11.76 5.61 41.36
C VAL A 667 12.33 4.22 41.66
N ASP A 668 12.97 3.57 40.69
CA ASP A 668 13.47 2.21 40.89
C ASP A 668 14.50 2.12 42.01
N SER A 669 15.35 3.15 42.17
CA SER A 669 16.33 3.23 43.26
C SER A 669 15.65 3.37 44.63
N TRP A 670 14.59 4.18 44.71
CA TRP A 670 13.79 4.38 45.93
C TRP A 670 13.05 3.12 46.34
N VAL A 671 12.34 2.50 45.39
CA VAL A 671 11.62 1.24 45.65
C VAL A 671 12.58 0.15 46.08
N GLN A 672 13.74 0.03 45.40
CA GLN A 672 14.74 -0.97 45.77
C GLN A 672 15.31 -0.72 47.17
N HIS A 673 15.57 0.54 47.54
CA HIS A 673 16.05 0.89 48.89
C HIS A 673 15.04 0.51 49.98
N TYR A 674 13.76 0.84 49.79
CA TYR A 674 12.69 0.51 50.74
C TYR A 674 12.44 -1.01 50.81
N ALA A 675 12.36 -1.68 49.67
CA ALA A 675 12.21 -3.13 49.60
C ALA A 675 13.40 -3.85 50.29
N ASN A 676 14.64 -3.43 50.01
CA ASN A 676 15.83 -3.98 50.67
C ASN A 676 15.80 -3.77 52.19
N SER A 677 15.37 -2.60 52.65
CA SER A 677 15.26 -2.28 54.08
C SER A 677 14.22 -3.16 54.78
N LEU A 678 13.04 -3.35 54.16
CA LEU A 678 12.00 -4.25 54.66
C LEU A 678 12.45 -5.71 54.64
N SER A 679 13.12 -6.15 53.57
CA SER A 679 13.68 -7.50 53.47
C SER A 679 14.76 -7.76 54.52
N ALA A 680 15.58 -6.75 54.83
CA ALA A 680 16.58 -6.80 55.90
C ALA A 680 15.91 -6.90 57.27
N LEU A 681 14.86 -6.10 57.53
CA LEU A 681 14.06 -6.17 58.76
C LEU A 681 13.44 -7.56 58.94
N ARG A 682 12.77 -8.08 57.91
CA ARG A 682 12.19 -9.43 57.87
C ARG A 682 13.23 -10.49 58.20
N SER A 683 14.37 -10.44 57.51
CA SER A 683 15.45 -11.42 57.68
C SER A 683 16.06 -11.37 59.09
N ALA A 684 16.28 -10.16 59.63
CA ALA A 684 16.83 -9.97 60.97
C ALA A 684 15.84 -10.41 62.06
N ALA A 685 14.55 -10.08 61.91
CA ALA A 685 13.48 -10.48 62.82
C ALA A 685 13.30 -12.00 62.83
N LEU A 686 13.29 -12.65 61.66
CA LEU A 686 13.24 -14.11 61.54
C LEU A 686 14.46 -14.78 62.20
N GLU A 687 15.65 -14.29 61.92
CA GLU A 687 16.86 -14.84 62.52
C GLU A 687 16.82 -14.71 64.06
N GLN A 688 16.44 -13.54 64.57
CA GLN A 688 16.33 -13.29 66.00
C GLN A 688 15.23 -14.15 66.64
N LEU A 689 14.13 -14.39 65.93
CA LEU A 689 13.04 -15.26 66.35
C LEU A 689 13.57 -16.70 66.53
N LEU A 690 14.21 -17.26 65.52
CA LEU A 690 14.75 -18.63 65.57
C LEU A 690 15.86 -18.81 66.63
N ILE A 691 16.71 -17.81 66.82
CA ILE A 691 17.73 -17.83 67.90
C ILE A 691 17.04 -17.85 69.26
N THR A 692 16.00 -17.04 69.43
CA THR A 692 15.26 -16.95 70.68
C THR A 692 14.49 -18.24 70.96
N GLU A 693 13.89 -18.83 69.94
CA GLU A 693 13.23 -20.13 70.03
C GLU A 693 14.21 -21.24 70.38
N ALA A 694 15.39 -21.28 69.76
CA ALA A 694 16.44 -22.22 70.12
C ALA A 694 16.92 -22.04 71.57
N LEU A 695 16.98 -20.79 72.05
CA LEU A 695 17.27 -20.48 73.46
C LEU A 695 16.18 -21.00 74.38
N ILE A 696 14.90 -20.77 74.07
CA ILE A 696 13.75 -21.25 74.84
C ILE A 696 13.74 -22.78 74.87
N ALA A 697 13.88 -23.43 73.72
CA ALA A 697 13.97 -24.88 73.59
C ALA A 697 15.11 -25.47 74.44
N LYS A 698 16.29 -24.84 74.44
CA LYS A 698 17.42 -25.26 75.27
C LYS A 698 17.10 -25.17 76.77
N HIS A 699 16.49 -24.10 77.22
CA HIS A 699 16.17 -23.91 78.65
C HIS A 699 14.98 -24.75 79.11
N ALA A 700 13.99 -24.97 78.25
CA ALA A 700 12.90 -25.92 78.49
C ALA A 700 13.45 -27.34 78.71
N ARG A 701 14.44 -27.78 77.92
CA ARG A 701 15.12 -29.09 78.13
C ARG A 701 15.91 -29.15 79.44
N MET A 702 16.61 -28.07 79.80
CA MET A 702 17.46 -28.02 81.00
C MET A 702 16.69 -27.71 82.29
N ARG A 703 15.42 -27.29 82.21
CA ARG A 703 14.60 -26.78 83.33
C ARG A 703 15.31 -25.70 84.16
N LYS A 704 16.05 -24.79 83.50
CA LYS A 704 16.79 -23.69 84.15
C LYS A 704 16.11 -22.34 83.89
N PRO A 705 16.09 -21.43 84.87
CA PRO A 705 15.61 -20.07 84.66
C PRO A 705 16.50 -19.32 83.67
N VAL A 706 15.89 -18.43 82.88
CA VAL A 706 16.57 -17.53 81.93
C VAL A 706 16.50 -16.10 82.46
N GLN A 707 17.49 -15.28 82.13
CA GLN A 707 17.40 -13.84 82.37
C GLN A 707 16.14 -13.23 81.72
N PRO A 708 15.60 -12.12 82.24
CA PRO A 708 14.47 -11.43 81.63
C PRO A 708 14.71 -11.12 80.14
N ALA A 709 13.64 -11.19 79.35
CA ALA A 709 13.67 -10.84 77.95
C ALA A 709 14.00 -9.35 77.76
N PRO A 710 14.64 -8.96 76.64
CA PRO A 710 14.71 -7.57 76.22
C PRO A 710 13.30 -6.99 76.01
N GLU A 711 13.20 -5.66 75.93
CA GLU A 711 11.95 -5.03 75.52
C GLU A 711 11.49 -5.56 74.15
N PRO A 712 10.19 -5.89 74.00
CA PRO A 712 9.66 -6.44 72.77
C PRO A 712 9.64 -5.39 71.65
N SER A 713 9.97 -5.84 70.44
CA SER A 713 9.74 -5.06 69.23
C SER A 713 8.24 -4.85 68.98
N ARG A 714 7.87 -3.78 68.27
CA ARG A 714 6.48 -3.47 67.91
C ARG A 714 6.40 -3.00 66.46
N ALA A 715 5.48 -3.59 65.71
CA ALA A 715 5.13 -3.12 64.37
C ALA A 715 4.13 -1.94 64.43
N PRO A 716 3.98 -1.17 63.33
CA PRO A 716 2.91 -0.19 63.19
C PRO A 716 1.53 -0.80 63.44
N SER A 717 0.59 -0.01 63.97
CA SER A 717 -0.75 -0.48 64.33
C SER A 717 -1.66 -0.75 63.12
N SER A 718 -1.34 -0.21 61.94
CA SER A 718 -2.08 -0.43 60.70
C SER A 718 -1.14 -0.36 59.49
N TYR A 719 -1.25 -1.33 58.59
CA TYR A 719 -0.52 -1.41 57.32
C TYR A 719 -1.34 -2.20 56.30
N ALA A 720 -0.98 -2.08 55.02
CA ALA A 720 -1.66 -2.81 53.97
C ALA A 720 -1.31 -4.30 54.05
N LEU A 721 -2.32 -5.16 53.85
CA LEU A 721 -2.16 -6.60 53.80
C LEU A 721 -2.22 -7.06 52.35
N LEU A 722 -1.24 -7.87 51.95
CA LEU A 722 -1.19 -8.53 50.64
C LEU A 722 -0.94 -10.04 50.80
N PRO A 723 -2.00 -10.87 50.90
CA PRO A 723 -1.87 -12.32 50.92
C PRO A 723 -1.46 -12.88 49.54
N PRO A 724 -0.90 -14.10 49.46
CA PRO A 724 -0.62 -14.75 48.18
C PRO A 724 -1.91 -14.92 47.37
N GLY A 725 -1.88 -14.57 46.08
CA GLY A 725 -3.06 -14.56 45.20
C GLY A 725 -3.90 -13.27 45.28
N GLY A 726 -3.60 -12.38 46.24
CA GLY A 726 -4.22 -11.05 46.36
C GLY A 726 -3.55 -9.96 45.53
N GLU A 727 -2.54 -10.31 44.71
CA GLU A 727 -1.81 -9.37 43.86
C GLU A 727 -2.73 -8.64 42.86
N ARG A 728 -2.39 -7.38 42.56
CA ARG A 728 -3.20 -6.55 41.64
C ARG A 728 -3.18 -7.14 40.23
N GLN A 729 -4.35 -7.14 39.58
CA GLN A 729 -4.47 -7.67 38.22
C GLN A 729 -3.65 -6.84 37.22
N ARG A 730 -2.82 -7.53 36.42
CA ARG A 730 -1.99 -6.92 35.39
C ARG A 730 -2.63 -7.11 34.02
N ARG A 731 -2.45 -6.13 33.13
CA ARG A 731 -2.90 -6.23 31.73
C ARG A 731 -1.97 -7.21 31.00
N THR A 732 -2.49 -8.39 30.64
CA THR A 732 -1.74 -9.47 29.97
C THR A 732 -1.84 -9.45 28.45
N LYS A 733 -2.81 -8.72 27.88
CA LYS A 733 -3.00 -8.58 26.43
C LYS A 733 -3.03 -7.12 26.03
N LEU A 734 -2.28 -6.78 24.98
CA LEU A 734 -2.37 -5.48 24.32
C LEU A 734 -3.71 -5.32 23.62
N SER A 735 -4.17 -4.07 23.47
CA SER A 735 -5.37 -3.76 22.68
C SER A 735 -5.19 -4.20 21.23
N TRP A 736 -6.30 -4.46 20.52
CA TRP A 736 -6.24 -4.90 19.12
C TRP A 736 -5.42 -3.94 18.26
N TRP A 737 -5.60 -2.63 18.45
CA TRP A 737 -4.83 -1.61 17.73
C TRP A 737 -3.33 -1.64 18.06
N ALA A 738 -2.96 -1.80 19.33
CA ALA A 738 -1.56 -1.93 19.71
C ALA A 738 -0.93 -3.21 19.12
N ARG A 739 -1.70 -4.31 19.05
CA ARG A 739 -1.27 -5.55 18.40
C ARG A 739 -1.14 -5.40 16.90
N PHE A 740 -2.06 -4.69 16.22
CA PHE A 740 -1.93 -4.35 14.81
C PHE A 740 -0.66 -3.54 14.57
N GLN A 741 -0.43 -2.48 15.35
CA GLN A 741 0.76 -1.64 15.23
C GLN A 741 2.06 -2.40 15.50
N ARG A 742 2.11 -3.33 16.47
CA ARG A 742 3.29 -4.18 16.73
C ARG A 742 3.39 -5.42 15.84
N ALA A 743 2.41 -5.67 14.97
CA ALA A 743 2.22 -6.98 14.33
C ALA A 743 2.26 -8.14 15.35
N ASP A 744 1.68 -7.96 16.53
CA ASP A 744 1.72 -8.90 17.64
C ASP A 744 0.65 -10.00 17.49
N GLY A 745 1.11 -11.14 16.97
CA GLY A 745 0.30 -12.29 16.57
C GLY A 745 0.07 -12.37 15.05
N TRP A 746 -0.34 -13.54 14.59
CA TRP A 746 -0.55 -13.84 13.17
C TRP A 746 -1.60 -12.92 12.51
N LEU A 747 -2.80 -12.83 13.08
CA LEU A 747 -3.91 -12.04 12.54
C LEU A 747 -3.57 -10.54 12.45
N PRO A 748 -3.14 -9.86 13.54
CA PRO A 748 -2.76 -8.45 13.46
C PRO A 748 -1.56 -8.20 12.55
N GLY A 749 -0.59 -9.13 12.50
CA GLY A 749 0.55 -9.06 11.59
C GLY A 749 0.14 -9.15 10.12
N PHE A 750 -0.75 -10.09 9.77
CA PHE A 750 -1.28 -10.21 8.41
C PHE A 750 -2.10 -8.97 8.02
N ALA A 751 -2.98 -8.48 8.90
CA ALA A 751 -3.75 -7.27 8.63
C ALA A 751 -2.84 -6.05 8.38
N ARG A 752 -1.77 -5.89 9.17
CA ARG A 752 -0.78 -4.82 8.99
C ARG A 752 -0.01 -4.97 7.67
N LEU A 753 0.38 -6.19 7.31
CA LEU A 753 1.03 -6.49 6.04
C LEU A 753 0.11 -6.19 4.85
N ALA A 754 -1.16 -6.61 4.90
CA ALA A 754 -2.15 -6.36 3.85
C ALA A 754 -2.43 -4.87 3.68
N ALA A 755 -2.58 -4.11 4.77
CA ALA A 755 -2.79 -2.67 4.72
C ALA A 755 -1.58 -1.94 4.13
N ALA A 756 -0.38 -2.24 4.62
CA ALA A 756 0.86 -1.64 4.12
C ALA A 756 1.15 -2.04 2.66
N GLY A 757 0.94 -3.31 2.33
CA GLY A 757 1.05 -3.86 0.98
C GLY A 757 0.08 -3.20 0.00
N GLY A 758 -1.18 -2.99 0.40
CA GLY A 758 -2.17 -2.26 -0.39
C GLY A 758 -1.78 -0.81 -0.64
N ILE A 759 -1.29 -0.09 0.39
CA ILE A 759 -0.83 1.30 0.24
C ILE A 759 0.39 1.37 -0.69
N VAL A 760 1.39 0.51 -0.51
CA VAL A 760 2.57 0.49 -1.39
C VAL A 760 2.19 0.02 -2.80
N ALA A 761 1.28 -0.93 -2.97
CA ALA A 761 0.78 -1.32 -4.29
C ALA A 761 0.04 -0.17 -4.98
N VAL A 762 -0.69 0.68 -4.25
CA VAL A 762 -1.28 1.90 -4.80
C VAL A 762 -0.20 2.92 -5.14
N VAL A 763 0.82 3.13 -4.32
CA VAL A 763 1.93 4.08 -4.60
C VAL A 763 2.76 3.62 -5.80
N LEU A 764 3.14 2.33 -5.83
CA LEU A 764 3.83 1.71 -6.96
C LEU A 764 2.94 1.71 -8.19
N GLY A 765 1.64 1.41 -8.01
CA GLY A 765 0.60 1.44 -9.03
C GLY A 765 0.46 2.81 -9.66
N VAL A 766 0.40 3.89 -8.88
CA VAL A 766 0.38 5.28 -9.36
C VAL A 766 1.71 5.66 -10.03
N GLY A 767 2.84 5.16 -9.52
CA GLY A 767 4.15 5.32 -10.16
C GLY A 767 4.36 4.42 -11.40
N SER A 768 3.52 3.40 -11.58
CA SER A 768 3.51 2.45 -12.69
C SER A 768 2.27 2.56 -13.58
N VAL A 769 1.36 3.52 -13.32
CA VAL A 769 0.27 3.86 -14.24
C VAL A 769 0.99 4.25 -15.50
N SER A 770 0.75 3.38 -16.47
CA SER A 770 1.69 3.03 -17.51
C SER A 770 1.99 4.21 -18.42
N SER A 771 3.16 4.12 -19.02
CA SER A 771 3.50 4.60 -20.37
C SER A 771 2.53 4.06 -21.44
N LYS A 772 1.22 4.17 -21.22
CA LYS A 772 0.20 3.90 -22.21
C LYS A 772 -0.32 5.25 -22.69
N ALA A 773 -0.28 5.41 -24.00
CA ALA A 773 -1.02 6.46 -24.67
C ALA A 773 -2.29 5.85 -25.24
N THR A 774 -3.34 6.64 -25.34
CA THR A 774 -4.56 6.22 -26.03
C THR A 774 -4.40 6.62 -27.49
N LEU A 775 -4.56 5.67 -28.42
CA LEU A 775 -4.63 5.96 -29.85
C LEU A 775 -6.08 5.88 -30.31
N ILE A 776 -6.60 6.97 -30.86
CA ILE A 776 -7.91 7.01 -31.50
C ILE A 776 -7.70 7.02 -33.00
N VAL A 777 -8.22 6.00 -33.66
CA VAL A 777 -8.16 5.87 -35.11
C VAL A 777 -9.49 6.32 -35.69
N TYR A 778 -9.47 7.34 -36.52
CA TYR A 778 -10.65 7.94 -37.15
C TYR A 778 -10.65 7.69 -38.65
N ASN A 779 -11.66 6.95 -39.13
CA ASN A 779 -11.87 6.67 -40.54
C ASN A 779 -12.71 7.79 -41.18
N GLY A 780 -12.06 8.71 -41.87
CA GLY A 780 -12.73 9.77 -42.62
C GLY A 780 -13.32 9.32 -43.96
N LEU A 781 -12.97 8.14 -44.47
CA LEU A 781 -13.46 7.65 -45.76
C LEU A 781 -14.83 7.00 -45.64
N ALA A 782 -15.65 7.15 -46.68
CA ALA A 782 -16.94 6.48 -46.80
C ALA A 782 -16.78 5.03 -47.29
N HIS A 783 -15.75 4.35 -46.78
CA HIS A 783 -15.37 2.99 -47.14
C HIS A 783 -14.85 2.24 -45.91
N GLN A 784 -15.07 0.93 -45.86
CA GLN A 784 -14.66 0.12 -44.72
C GLN A 784 -13.19 -0.25 -44.84
N LEU A 785 -12.43 -0.10 -43.74
CA LEU A 785 -10.97 -0.24 -43.75
C LEU A 785 -10.49 -1.26 -42.71
N ASP A 786 -9.48 -2.05 -43.10
CA ASP A 786 -8.70 -2.93 -42.23
C ASP A 786 -7.34 -2.25 -41.94
N ILE A 787 -7.11 -1.90 -40.67
CA ILE A 787 -5.96 -1.15 -40.17
C ILE A 787 -5.12 -2.08 -39.30
N THR A 788 -3.84 -2.22 -39.62
CA THR A 788 -2.88 -3.00 -38.83
C THR A 788 -1.97 -2.02 -38.08
N ILE A 789 -1.90 -2.17 -36.76
CA ILE A 789 -1.07 -1.35 -35.87
C ILE A 789 -0.13 -2.30 -35.13
N ASP A 790 1.18 -2.22 -35.40
CA ASP A 790 2.20 -3.12 -34.82
C ASP A 790 1.85 -4.63 -34.91
N GLY A 791 1.13 -5.03 -35.97
CA GLY A 791 0.70 -6.41 -36.24
C GLY A 791 -0.71 -6.77 -35.74
N GLU A 792 -1.37 -5.89 -34.97
CA GLU A 792 -2.75 -6.08 -34.52
C GLU A 792 -3.73 -5.47 -35.53
N ARG A 793 -4.70 -6.26 -36.00
CA ARG A 793 -5.68 -5.83 -37.01
C ARG A 793 -6.95 -5.29 -36.37
N LEU A 794 -7.36 -4.11 -36.80
CA LEU A 794 -8.62 -3.46 -36.47
C LEU A 794 -9.44 -3.20 -37.73
N ARG A 795 -10.75 -3.37 -37.63
CA ARG A 795 -11.69 -3.06 -38.71
C ARG A 795 -12.55 -1.87 -38.29
N ILE A 796 -12.53 -0.80 -39.07
CA ILE A 796 -13.26 0.44 -38.76
C ILE A 796 -14.31 0.69 -39.83
N ALA A 797 -15.55 0.95 -39.39
CA ALA A 797 -16.66 1.27 -40.26
C ALA A 797 -16.45 2.62 -40.99
N PRO A 798 -17.14 2.85 -42.11
CA PRO A 798 -17.13 4.14 -42.80
C PRO A 798 -17.52 5.29 -41.85
N LEU A 799 -16.78 6.41 -41.89
CA LEU A 799 -17.08 7.64 -41.13
C LEU A 799 -17.14 7.45 -39.60
N ASP A 800 -16.40 6.48 -39.06
CA ASP A 800 -16.41 6.08 -37.64
C ASP A 800 -15.01 6.10 -36.99
N HIS A 801 -14.95 5.89 -35.67
CA HIS A 801 -13.70 5.86 -34.91
C HIS A 801 -13.57 4.64 -34.01
N HIS A 802 -12.33 4.29 -33.65
CA HIS A 802 -12.01 3.26 -32.68
C HIS A 802 -10.91 3.72 -31.71
N GLN A 803 -10.99 3.31 -30.45
CA GLN A 803 -10.01 3.62 -29.41
C GLN A 803 -9.21 2.38 -29.03
N GLN A 804 -7.89 2.45 -29.10
CA GLN A 804 -6.95 1.38 -28.76
C GLN A 804 -5.87 1.89 -27.78
N ASP A 805 -5.52 1.08 -26.78
CA ASP A 805 -4.37 1.34 -25.89
C ASP A 805 -3.06 1.01 -26.63
N VAL A 806 -2.09 1.93 -26.64
CA VAL A 806 -0.77 1.73 -27.27
C VAL A 806 0.39 2.09 -26.33
N VAL A 807 1.60 1.62 -26.64
CA VAL A 807 2.81 1.90 -25.85
C VAL A 807 3.31 3.32 -26.15
N SER A 808 3.46 4.17 -25.12
CA SER A 808 4.00 5.54 -25.29
C SER A 808 5.52 5.54 -25.54
N GLN A 809 6.03 6.62 -26.14
CA GLN A 809 7.45 6.83 -26.48
C GLN A 809 8.06 5.84 -27.50
N ARG A 810 7.23 5.19 -28.34
CA ARG A 810 7.68 4.38 -29.48
C ARG A 810 6.89 4.77 -30.74
N SER A 811 7.56 4.75 -31.89
CA SER A 811 6.90 4.86 -33.20
C SER A 811 6.08 3.60 -33.49
N LEU A 812 4.85 3.76 -33.95
CA LEU A 812 3.95 2.67 -34.30
C LEU A 812 3.98 2.44 -35.81
N HIS A 813 4.09 1.19 -36.26
CA HIS A 813 3.97 0.86 -37.68
C HIS A 813 2.50 0.70 -38.03
N ILE A 814 2.00 1.53 -38.95
CA ILE A 814 0.60 1.58 -39.34
C ILE A 814 0.47 1.21 -40.82
N GLU A 815 -0.42 0.25 -41.10
CA GLU A 815 -0.75 -0.18 -42.45
C GLU A 815 -2.28 -0.23 -42.61
N THR A 816 -2.83 0.53 -43.56
CA THR A 816 -4.28 0.60 -43.80
C THR A 816 -4.62 0.06 -45.19
N ARG A 817 -5.54 -0.90 -45.25
CA ARG A 817 -5.98 -1.57 -46.48
C ARG A 817 -7.50 -1.56 -46.63
N THR A 818 -7.99 -1.69 -47.86
CA THR A 818 -9.40 -1.98 -48.14
C THR A 818 -9.74 -3.45 -47.82
N MET A 819 -11.02 -3.79 -47.82
CA MET A 819 -11.50 -5.17 -47.61
C MET A 819 -11.00 -6.14 -48.70
N GLU A 820 -10.73 -5.63 -49.89
CA GLU A 820 -10.18 -6.36 -51.04
C GLU A 820 -8.65 -6.47 -51.00
N GLY A 821 -8.00 -5.88 -49.98
CA GLY A 821 -6.56 -5.96 -49.73
C GLY A 821 -5.73 -4.87 -50.40
N GLU A 822 -6.35 -3.86 -51.01
CA GLU A 822 -5.63 -2.74 -51.63
C GLU A 822 -5.03 -1.81 -50.58
N LEU A 823 -3.81 -1.35 -50.79
CA LEU A 823 -3.12 -0.47 -49.84
C LEU A 823 -3.60 0.97 -49.97
N VAL A 824 -4.20 1.51 -48.90
CA VAL A 824 -4.59 2.92 -48.80
C VAL A 824 -3.39 3.77 -48.36
N GLU A 825 -2.74 3.38 -47.26
CA GLU A 825 -1.47 3.96 -46.83
C GLU A 825 -0.68 3.04 -45.89
N ALA A 826 0.63 3.28 -45.78
CA ALA A 826 1.49 2.70 -44.76
C ALA A 826 2.55 3.72 -44.32
N PHE A 827 2.77 3.86 -43.00
CA PHE A 827 3.78 4.77 -42.44
C PHE A 827 4.15 4.40 -41.00
N ASP A 828 5.28 4.92 -40.52
CA ASP A 828 5.66 4.87 -39.11
C ASP A 828 5.26 6.19 -38.43
N SER A 829 4.57 6.10 -37.28
CA SER A 829 4.08 7.26 -36.55
C SER A 829 5.17 7.95 -35.73
N ASP A 830 4.94 9.23 -35.40
CA ASP A 830 5.68 9.87 -34.32
C ASP A 830 5.34 9.20 -32.98
N ALA A 831 6.30 9.23 -32.05
CA ALA A 831 6.09 8.68 -30.72
C ALA A 831 5.05 9.51 -29.94
N LEU A 832 4.14 8.82 -29.25
CA LEU A 832 3.14 9.48 -28.40
C LEU A 832 3.72 9.81 -27.02
N ASP A 833 3.39 11.00 -26.52
CA ASP A 833 3.74 11.40 -25.17
C ASP A 833 2.98 10.60 -24.12
N THR A 834 3.57 10.50 -22.93
CA THR A 834 2.98 9.73 -21.84
C THR A 834 1.70 10.42 -21.35
N GLY A 835 0.56 9.73 -21.47
CA GLY A 835 -0.75 10.26 -21.11
C GLY A 835 -1.44 11.12 -22.19
N ALA A 836 -0.87 11.22 -23.40
CA ALA A 836 -1.51 11.91 -24.52
C ALA A 836 -2.57 11.04 -25.22
N ASN A 837 -3.58 11.68 -25.80
CA ASN A 837 -4.51 11.06 -26.74
C ASN A 837 -3.96 11.28 -28.16
N GLY A 838 -3.31 10.26 -28.72
CA GLY A 838 -2.93 10.25 -30.13
C GLY A 838 -4.16 10.09 -31.01
N VAL A 839 -4.23 10.84 -32.10
CA VAL A 839 -5.29 10.72 -33.10
C VAL A 839 -4.65 10.41 -34.45
N TYR A 840 -5.03 9.26 -35.00
CA TYR A 840 -4.73 8.85 -36.36
C TYR A 840 -5.95 9.10 -37.24
N ASN A 841 -5.87 10.14 -38.07
CA ASN A 841 -6.88 10.46 -39.08
C ASN A 841 -6.49 9.77 -40.39
N VAL A 842 -7.16 8.66 -40.68
CA VAL A 842 -6.80 7.75 -41.77
C VAL A 842 -6.71 8.50 -43.09
N ALA A 843 -5.58 8.38 -43.77
CA ALA A 843 -5.18 9.03 -45.02
C ALA A 843 -5.27 10.56 -45.04
N ALA A 844 -5.44 11.19 -43.86
CA ALA A 844 -5.90 12.57 -43.72
C ALA A 844 -7.23 12.83 -44.45
N ALA A 845 -8.16 11.87 -44.36
CA ALA A 845 -9.43 11.86 -45.09
C ALA A 845 -10.54 12.72 -44.47
N ALA A 846 -10.23 13.53 -43.46
CA ALA A 846 -11.24 14.39 -42.84
C ALA A 846 -10.60 15.64 -42.22
N PRO A 847 -11.18 16.83 -42.42
CA PRO A 847 -10.85 17.99 -41.61
C PRO A 847 -11.28 17.80 -40.16
N LEU A 848 -10.48 18.29 -39.22
CA LEU A 848 -10.72 18.23 -37.79
C LEU A 848 -10.89 19.63 -37.20
N VAL A 849 -11.81 19.78 -36.26
CA VAL A 849 -12.09 21.03 -35.55
C VAL A 849 -12.16 20.78 -34.05
N GLU A 850 -11.54 21.66 -33.29
CA GLU A 850 -11.64 21.67 -31.83
C GLU A 850 -12.55 22.82 -31.40
N TRP A 851 -13.64 22.51 -30.71
CA TRP A 851 -14.61 23.50 -30.23
C TRP A 851 -14.96 23.27 -28.76
N THR A 852 -15.57 24.26 -28.11
CA THR A 852 -15.88 24.20 -26.69
C THR A 852 -17.37 24.12 -26.43
N ASN A 853 -17.82 23.04 -25.79
CA ASN A 853 -19.19 22.93 -25.28
C ASN A 853 -19.30 23.61 -23.91
N THR A 854 -20.21 24.58 -23.80
CA THR A 854 -20.40 25.39 -22.59
C THR A 854 -21.64 24.98 -21.82
N TYR A 855 -21.50 24.84 -20.49
CA TYR A 855 -22.59 24.52 -19.57
C TYR A 855 -22.79 25.64 -18.57
N GLY A 856 -24.06 26.01 -18.32
CA GLY A 856 -24.40 27.06 -17.35
C GLY A 856 -23.87 28.44 -17.77
N SER A 857 -23.24 29.16 -16.85
CA SER A 857 -22.75 30.53 -17.03
C SER A 857 -21.36 30.66 -17.70
N ALA A 858 -20.80 29.57 -18.23
CA ALA A 858 -19.47 29.58 -18.82
C ALA A 858 -19.43 30.28 -20.20
N GLN A 859 -18.37 31.05 -20.46
CA GLN A 859 -18.15 31.71 -21.76
C GLN A 859 -17.65 30.73 -22.82
N ALA A 860 -18.14 30.88 -24.05
CA ALA A 860 -17.72 30.09 -25.20
C ALA A 860 -16.35 30.58 -25.72
N VAL A 861 -15.45 29.63 -25.96
CA VAL A 861 -14.17 29.87 -26.65
C VAL A 861 -14.39 29.65 -28.16
N PRO A 862 -13.81 30.50 -29.04
CA PRO A 862 -13.89 30.31 -30.49
C PRO A 862 -13.37 28.93 -30.93
N GLU A 863 -13.97 28.38 -31.99
CA GLU A 863 -13.51 27.13 -32.61
C GLU A 863 -12.10 27.27 -33.18
N ARG A 864 -11.31 26.20 -33.09
CA ARG A 864 -9.97 26.09 -33.67
C ARG A 864 -10.00 25.06 -34.79
N ARG A 865 -9.72 25.51 -36.01
CA ARG A 865 -9.62 24.65 -37.20
C ARG A 865 -8.24 24.01 -37.25
N LEU A 866 -8.18 22.70 -37.45
CA LEU A 866 -6.93 21.93 -37.45
C LEU A 866 -6.54 21.43 -38.85
N ASN A 867 -7.32 21.77 -39.90
CA ASN A 867 -7.23 21.19 -41.25
C ASN A 867 -7.37 19.66 -41.20
N ALA A 868 -6.73 18.92 -42.11
CA ALA A 868 -6.75 17.45 -42.15
C ALA A 868 -5.36 16.86 -41.79
N PRO A 869 -4.92 16.93 -40.52
CA PRO A 869 -3.66 16.35 -40.11
C PRO A 869 -3.81 14.82 -40.10
N ARG A 870 -2.83 14.09 -40.64
CA ARG A 870 -2.80 12.62 -40.60
C ARG A 870 -2.60 12.08 -39.18
N TRP A 871 -1.72 12.73 -38.42
CA TRP A 871 -1.35 12.35 -37.07
C TRP A 871 -1.31 13.61 -36.21
N LEU A 872 -1.92 13.58 -35.03
CA LEU A 872 -1.83 14.66 -34.06
C LEU A 872 -1.94 14.12 -32.63
N GLN A 873 -1.48 14.90 -31.66
CA GLN A 873 -1.80 14.69 -30.25
C GLN A 873 -2.87 15.68 -29.82
N SER A 874 -3.96 15.20 -29.23
CA SER A 874 -5.06 16.04 -28.76
C SER A 874 -5.13 16.06 -27.23
N HIS A 875 -5.55 17.20 -26.70
CA HIS A 875 -5.85 17.41 -25.28
C HIS A 875 -7.32 17.74 -25.05
N ALA A 876 -8.19 17.45 -26.03
CA ALA A 876 -9.63 17.64 -25.89
C ALA A 876 -10.20 16.68 -24.83
N ASP A 877 -11.24 17.12 -24.12
CA ASP A 877 -11.93 16.32 -23.09
C ASP A 877 -12.78 15.22 -23.72
N VAL A 878 -13.28 15.45 -24.95
CA VAL A 878 -14.13 14.54 -25.71
C VAL A 878 -13.59 14.46 -27.14
N LEU A 879 -13.38 13.25 -27.68
CA LEU A 879 -12.86 13.06 -29.03
C LEU A 879 -13.83 12.20 -29.84
N PHE A 880 -14.30 12.71 -30.98
CA PHE A 880 -15.20 12.05 -31.93
C PHE A 880 -16.51 11.51 -31.34
N ALA A 881 -16.90 11.99 -30.16
CA ALA A 881 -18.11 11.60 -29.45
C ALA A 881 -18.94 12.83 -29.05
N LYS A 882 -20.23 12.63 -28.79
CA LYS A 882 -21.11 13.69 -28.31
C LYS A 882 -20.70 14.09 -26.88
N PRO A 883 -20.55 15.40 -26.58
CA PRO A 883 -20.31 15.84 -25.21
C PRO A 883 -21.52 15.52 -24.32
N PRO A 884 -21.33 15.36 -23.00
CA PRO A 884 -22.42 15.02 -22.07
C PRO A 884 -23.50 16.10 -22.07
N GLU A 885 -24.77 15.74 -21.84
CA GLU A 885 -25.88 16.71 -21.85
C GLU A 885 -25.82 17.70 -20.66
N SER A 886 -25.20 17.32 -19.55
CA SER A 886 -25.01 18.19 -18.38
C SER A 886 -23.73 17.84 -17.61
N ILE A 887 -23.21 18.80 -16.83
CA ILE A 887 -22.07 18.60 -15.92
C ILE A 887 -22.38 19.15 -14.52
N SER A 888 -21.80 18.53 -13.48
CA SER A 888 -21.88 19.02 -12.11
C SER A 888 -20.61 19.77 -11.73
N THR A 889 -20.71 21.04 -11.36
CA THR A 889 -19.57 21.88 -10.96
C THR A 889 -19.92 22.74 -9.75
N LYS A 890 -18.93 23.04 -8.89
CA LYS A 890 -19.13 23.92 -7.71
C LYS A 890 -19.37 25.39 -8.07
N SER A 891 -19.01 25.79 -9.29
CA SER A 891 -19.09 27.16 -9.82
C SER A 891 -20.40 27.47 -10.56
N GLY A 892 -21.33 26.50 -10.70
CA GLY A 892 -22.60 26.70 -11.42
C GLY A 892 -22.47 26.74 -12.96
N GLY A 893 -21.29 26.43 -13.50
CA GLY A 893 -21.00 26.41 -14.94
C GLY A 893 -19.60 25.85 -15.22
N GLY A 894 -19.36 25.40 -16.46
CA GLY A 894 -18.07 24.87 -16.90
C GLY A 894 -18.05 24.58 -18.41
N THR A 895 -16.89 24.16 -18.91
CA THR A 895 -16.69 23.86 -20.34
C THR A 895 -16.12 22.46 -20.56
N ARG A 896 -16.33 21.93 -21.76
CA ARG A 896 -15.65 20.73 -22.27
C ARG A 896 -15.12 21.02 -23.68
N THR A 897 -13.84 20.74 -23.90
CA THR A 897 -13.25 20.83 -25.24
C THR A 897 -13.55 19.55 -26.02
N VAL A 898 -14.05 19.69 -27.25
CA VAL A 898 -14.48 18.59 -28.12
C VAL A 898 -13.64 18.63 -29.40
N LEU A 899 -12.99 17.52 -29.73
CA LEU A 899 -12.39 17.30 -31.04
C LEU A 899 -13.41 16.57 -31.93
N GLU A 900 -13.82 17.21 -33.01
CA GLU A 900 -14.79 16.70 -33.96
C GLU A 900 -14.16 16.50 -35.35
N GLY A 901 -14.53 15.39 -36.00
CA GLY A 901 -14.16 15.11 -37.37
C GLY A 901 -15.32 15.39 -38.32
N LEU A 902 -15.02 16.03 -39.45
CA LEU A 902 -16.05 16.56 -40.35
C LEU A 902 -16.42 15.64 -41.51
N ALA A 903 -16.02 14.37 -41.46
CA ALA A 903 -16.23 13.42 -42.56
C ALA A 903 -17.71 13.20 -42.93
N LYS A 904 -18.63 13.43 -41.97
CA LYS A 904 -20.08 13.28 -42.16
C LYS A 904 -20.76 14.50 -42.80
N TYR A 905 -20.03 15.60 -42.97
CA TYR A 905 -20.55 16.82 -43.57
C TYR A 905 -20.37 16.79 -45.09
N SER A 906 -21.10 17.65 -45.79
CA SER A 906 -21.02 17.74 -47.25
C SER A 906 -19.60 18.13 -47.72
N PRO A 907 -19.19 17.74 -48.94
CA PRO A 907 -17.87 18.05 -49.47
C PRO A 907 -17.55 19.54 -49.45
N SER A 908 -18.52 20.40 -49.77
CA SER A 908 -18.35 21.85 -49.72
C SER A 908 -18.04 22.36 -48.32
N GLN A 909 -18.71 21.84 -47.28
CA GLN A 909 -18.45 22.20 -45.89
C GLN A 909 -17.05 21.75 -45.46
N GLN A 910 -16.66 20.52 -45.79
CA GLN A 910 -15.32 20.02 -45.50
C GLN A 910 -14.23 20.87 -46.18
N LEU A 911 -14.39 21.18 -47.47
CA LEU A 911 -13.44 21.98 -48.25
C LEU A 911 -13.38 23.46 -47.81
N SER A 912 -14.46 23.99 -47.23
CA SER A 912 -14.51 25.38 -46.73
C SER A 912 -13.63 25.62 -45.51
N ILE A 913 -13.27 24.56 -44.79
CA ILE A 913 -12.49 24.64 -43.55
C ILE A 913 -11.00 24.51 -43.81
N LEU A 914 -10.63 23.84 -44.91
CA LEU A 914 -9.25 23.77 -45.37
C LEU A 914 -8.80 25.13 -45.88
N GLU A 915 -7.61 25.57 -45.49
CA GLU A 915 -7.07 26.87 -45.91
C GLU A 915 -6.36 26.78 -47.29
N GLN A 916 -5.71 25.64 -47.56
CA GLN A 916 -4.81 25.46 -48.71
C GLN A 916 -5.46 24.68 -49.87
N ASP A 917 -5.29 25.15 -51.11
CA ASP A 917 -5.82 24.48 -52.31
C ASP A 917 -5.26 23.06 -52.50
N LYS A 918 -4.01 22.83 -52.10
CA LYS A 918 -3.38 21.51 -52.19
C LYS A 918 -4.04 20.47 -51.27
N GLU A 919 -4.49 20.90 -50.09
CA GLU A 919 -5.21 20.02 -49.15
C GLU A 919 -6.62 19.74 -49.67
N ARG A 920 -7.29 20.75 -50.26
CA ARG A 920 -8.59 20.58 -50.92
C ARG A 920 -8.51 19.56 -52.04
N ASP A 921 -7.53 19.68 -52.93
CA ASP A 921 -7.33 18.76 -54.06
C ASP A 921 -6.99 17.32 -53.59
N ARG A 922 -6.16 17.18 -52.54
CA ARG A 922 -5.88 15.89 -51.91
C ARG A 922 -7.14 15.25 -51.34
N LEU A 923 -7.96 16.02 -50.61
CA LEU A 923 -9.18 15.48 -50.00
C LEU A 923 -10.17 15.01 -51.10
N ILE A 924 -10.35 15.82 -52.15
CA ILE A 924 -11.18 15.48 -53.31
C ILE A 924 -10.73 14.18 -53.96
N THR A 925 -9.44 14.06 -54.29
CA THR A 925 -8.90 12.85 -54.95
C THR A 925 -9.01 11.61 -54.09
N LEU A 926 -8.82 11.74 -52.78
CA LEU A 926 -8.90 10.63 -51.84
C LEU A 926 -10.33 10.07 -51.73
N HIS A 927 -11.33 10.92 -51.51
CA HIS A 927 -12.72 10.50 -51.47
C HIS A 927 -13.20 9.97 -52.83
N ALA A 928 -12.85 10.65 -53.94
CA ALA A 928 -13.23 10.19 -55.27
C ALA A 928 -12.64 8.81 -55.60
N ARG A 929 -11.45 8.49 -55.08
CA ARG A 929 -10.78 7.19 -55.29
C ARG A 929 -11.37 6.08 -54.42
N TRP A 930 -11.59 6.35 -53.14
CA TRP A 930 -11.85 5.30 -52.15
C TRP A 930 -13.29 5.20 -51.66
N ASP A 931 -14.08 6.28 -51.68
CA ASP A 931 -15.43 6.25 -51.14
C ASP A 931 -16.33 5.29 -51.92
N ASP A 932 -17.16 4.52 -51.20
CA ASP A 932 -18.16 3.65 -51.79
C ASP A 932 -19.18 4.48 -52.59
N THR A 933 -19.53 4.03 -53.80
CA THR A 933 -20.44 4.75 -54.70
C THR A 933 -21.87 4.86 -54.17
N MET A 934 -22.22 4.10 -53.14
CA MET A 934 -23.53 4.09 -52.51
C MET A 934 -23.61 4.97 -51.23
N GLN A 935 -22.64 5.84 -50.99
CA GLN A 935 -22.64 6.77 -49.85
C GLN A 935 -23.18 8.17 -50.23
N GLU A 936 -23.71 8.90 -49.25
CA GLU A 936 -24.53 10.13 -49.45
C GLU A 936 -23.81 11.28 -50.19
N HIS A 937 -22.46 11.30 -50.23
CA HIS A 937 -21.66 12.39 -50.81
C HIS A 937 -20.70 11.94 -51.92
N THR A 938 -20.74 10.68 -52.35
CA THR A 938 -19.75 10.17 -53.30
C THR A 938 -19.88 10.79 -54.69
N ASP A 939 -21.11 11.07 -55.15
CA ASP A 939 -21.35 11.74 -56.43
C ASP A 939 -20.72 13.14 -56.47
N ASP A 940 -20.89 13.91 -55.39
CA ASP A 940 -20.29 15.25 -55.23
C ASP A 940 -18.75 15.17 -55.30
N TRP A 941 -18.14 14.22 -54.61
CA TRP A 941 -16.69 14.02 -54.64
C TRP A 941 -16.16 13.61 -56.02
N LEU A 942 -16.86 12.71 -56.71
CA LEU A 942 -16.51 12.30 -58.08
C LEU A 942 -16.59 13.49 -59.04
N MET A 943 -17.63 14.30 -58.94
CA MET A 943 -17.82 15.47 -59.81
C MET A 943 -16.80 16.58 -59.50
N LEU A 944 -16.45 16.78 -58.23
CA LEU A 944 -15.35 17.67 -57.85
C LEU A 944 -14.01 17.18 -58.43
N ALA A 945 -13.73 15.88 -58.37
CA ALA A 945 -12.51 15.31 -58.93
C ALA A 945 -12.44 15.50 -60.45
N VAL A 946 -13.52 15.24 -61.18
CA VAL A 946 -13.61 15.48 -62.63
C VAL A 946 -13.37 16.95 -62.96
N ARG A 947 -14.04 17.88 -62.26
CA ARG A 947 -13.89 19.33 -62.49
C ARG A 947 -12.47 19.82 -62.18
N ASN A 948 -11.78 19.16 -61.26
CA ASN A 948 -10.41 19.48 -60.89
C ASN A 948 -9.35 18.74 -61.75
N GLY A 949 -9.77 18.05 -62.82
CA GLY A 949 -8.85 17.42 -63.77
C GLY A 949 -8.44 15.98 -63.44
N HIS A 950 -9.07 15.34 -62.45
CA HIS A 950 -8.76 13.96 -61.99
C HIS A 950 -9.74 12.93 -62.55
N ALA A 951 -10.13 13.06 -63.82
CA ALA A 951 -11.02 12.12 -64.51
C ALA A 951 -10.40 10.72 -64.70
N ASP A 952 -9.09 10.59 -64.56
CA ASP A 952 -8.36 9.32 -64.56
C ASP A 952 -8.77 8.40 -63.40
N ILE A 953 -9.10 8.97 -62.22
CA ILE A 953 -9.61 8.21 -61.06
C ILE A 953 -10.89 7.48 -61.43
N LEU A 954 -11.79 8.16 -62.14
CA LEU A 954 -13.04 7.58 -62.59
C LEU A 954 -12.80 6.42 -63.57
N ALA A 955 -11.89 6.59 -64.52
CA ALA A 955 -11.50 5.55 -65.46
C ALA A 955 -10.83 4.34 -64.76
N GLU A 956 -10.07 4.57 -63.69
CA GLU A 956 -9.49 3.51 -62.88
C GLU A 956 -10.57 2.70 -62.15
N ARG A 957 -11.51 3.38 -61.49
CA ARG A 957 -12.61 2.71 -60.78
C ARG A 957 -13.51 1.92 -61.73
N LEU A 958 -13.85 2.47 -62.89
CA LEU A 958 -14.65 1.78 -63.92
C LEU A 958 -13.98 0.52 -64.48
N LYS A 959 -12.64 0.39 -64.43
CA LYS A 959 -11.98 -0.87 -64.79
C LYS A 959 -12.27 -1.99 -63.78
N ARG A 960 -12.48 -1.63 -62.52
CA ARG A 960 -12.75 -2.56 -61.41
C ARG A 960 -14.24 -2.87 -61.32
N THR A 961 -15.09 -1.86 -61.48
CA THR A 961 -16.55 -1.96 -61.41
C THR A 961 -17.22 -1.36 -62.67
N PRO A 962 -17.12 -2.05 -63.83
CA PRO A 962 -17.53 -1.48 -65.14
C PRO A 962 -19.03 -1.21 -65.30
N GLU A 963 -19.86 -1.72 -64.39
CA GLU A 963 -21.32 -1.58 -64.41
C GLU A 963 -21.85 -0.67 -63.29
N ASP A 964 -20.96 -0.04 -62.51
CA ASP A 964 -21.37 0.90 -61.47
C ASP A 964 -22.05 2.12 -62.08
N VAL A 965 -23.35 2.28 -61.79
CA VAL A 965 -24.17 3.33 -62.40
C VAL A 965 -23.69 4.72 -62.01
N ASN A 966 -23.26 4.95 -60.78
CA ASN A 966 -22.78 6.28 -60.35
C ASN A 966 -21.50 6.66 -61.11
N LEU A 967 -20.56 5.73 -61.26
CA LEU A 967 -19.34 5.99 -62.04
C LEU A 967 -19.66 6.25 -63.52
N LEU A 968 -20.54 5.42 -64.12
CA LEU A 968 -20.96 5.62 -65.51
C LEU A 968 -21.69 6.97 -65.69
N ARG A 969 -22.48 7.39 -64.70
CA ARG A 969 -23.14 8.70 -64.71
C ARG A 969 -22.14 9.85 -64.65
N ALA A 970 -21.18 9.80 -63.73
CA ALA A 970 -20.12 10.81 -63.61
C ALA A 970 -19.31 10.90 -64.91
N GLU A 971 -19.09 9.77 -65.60
CA GLU A 971 -18.37 9.71 -66.87
C GLU A 971 -19.15 10.42 -67.98
N GLN A 972 -20.48 10.24 -68.02
CA GLN A 972 -21.36 10.96 -68.95
C GLN A 972 -21.48 12.45 -68.66
N GLU A 973 -21.30 12.86 -67.41
CA GLU A 973 -21.36 14.26 -66.99
C GLU A 973 -20.04 15.00 -67.24
N ALA A 974 -18.91 14.29 -67.22
CA ALA A 974 -17.62 14.78 -67.66
C ALA A 974 -17.56 15.13 -69.16
N GLN A 975 -18.52 14.63 -69.97
CA GLN A 975 -18.57 14.81 -71.42
C GLN A 975 -19.92 15.42 -71.84
N PRO A 976 -20.14 16.73 -71.62
CA PRO A 976 -21.45 17.38 -71.77
C PRO A 976 -22.03 17.34 -73.19
N ASP A 977 -21.19 17.31 -74.23
CA ASP A 977 -21.62 17.25 -75.64
C ASP A 977 -22.21 15.88 -76.03
N ARG A 978 -21.95 14.83 -75.24
CA ARG A 978 -22.45 13.46 -75.41
C ARG A 978 -22.54 13.03 -76.88
N THR A 979 -21.41 13.12 -77.58
CA THR A 979 -21.37 12.82 -79.02
C THR A 979 -21.85 11.38 -79.30
N PRO A 980 -22.43 11.10 -80.47
CA PRO A 980 -22.87 9.74 -80.80
C PRO A 980 -21.76 8.68 -80.64
N ALA A 981 -20.51 9.04 -80.94
CA ALA A 981 -19.36 8.15 -80.75
C ALA A 981 -19.06 7.84 -79.27
N PHE A 982 -19.15 8.85 -78.39
CA PHE A 982 -19.03 8.66 -76.95
C PHE A 982 -20.16 7.79 -76.39
N CYS A 983 -21.38 7.98 -76.90
CA CYS A 983 -22.57 7.28 -76.43
C CYS A 983 -22.71 5.84 -76.93
N ALA A 984 -22.09 5.49 -78.07
CA ALA A 984 -22.16 4.16 -78.66
C ALA A 984 -21.74 3.04 -77.69
N LYS A 985 -20.82 3.30 -76.75
CA LYS A 985 -20.40 2.30 -75.75
C LYS A 985 -21.53 1.94 -74.79
N TYR A 986 -22.36 2.90 -74.38
CA TYR A 986 -23.46 2.64 -73.45
C TYR A 986 -24.61 1.90 -74.14
N ASP A 987 -24.88 2.23 -75.40
CA ASP A 987 -25.82 1.47 -76.23
C ASP A 987 -25.37 0.02 -76.40
N ALA A 988 -24.06 -0.22 -76.64
CA ALA A 988 -23.49 -1.55 -76.71
C ALA A 988 -23.57 -2.30 -75.37
N MET A 989 -23.27 -1.64 -74.24
CA MET A 989 -23.42 -2.21 -72.90
C MET A 989 -24.88 -2.61 -72.63
N SER A 990 -25.84 -1.74 -72.91
CA SER A 990 -27.27 -2.04 -72.76
C SER A 990 -27.73 -3.17 -73.67
N ALA A 991 -27.27 -3.21 -74.92
CA ALA A 991 -27.59 -4.29 -75.85
C ALA A 991 -26.99 -5.65 -75.43
N SER A 992 -25.81 -5.65 -74.81
CA SER A 992 -25.16 -6.87 -74.30
C SER A 992 -25.90 -7.49 -73.11
N LYS A 993 -26.66 -6.68 -72.35
CA LYS A 993 -27.48 -7.12 -71.21
C LYS A 993 -28.89 -6.51 -71.27
N PRO A 994 -29.78 -7.04 -72.14
CA PRO A 994 -31.11 -6.45 -72.37
C PRO A 994 -32.03 -6.40 -71.13
N GLU A 995 -31.77 -7.24 -70.12
CA GLU A 995 -32.53 -7.27 -68.87
C GLU A 995 -31.98 -6.33 -67.79
N SER A 996 -30.83 -5.67 -68.02
CA SER A 996 -30.28 -4.70 -67.08
C SER A 996 -30.97 -3.35 -67.22
N ALA A 997 -31.87 -3.04 -66.29
CA ALA A 997 -32.55 -1.75 -66.19
C ALA A 997 -31.56 -0.59 -66.00
N ASP A 998 -30.48 -0.82 -65.26
CA ASP A 998 -29.41 0.16 -64.98
C ASP A 998 -28.63 0.55 -66.24
N LEU A 999 -28.22 -0.43 -67.04
CA LEU A 999 -27.54 -0.15 -68.31
C LEU A 999 -28.49 0.45 -69.32
N LYS A 1000 -29.77 0.06 -69.31
CA LYS A 1000 -30.80 0.70 -70.15
C LYS A 1000 -30.99 2.16 -69.78
N TYR A 1001 -31.03 2.47 -68.49
CA TYR A 1001 -31.06 3.84 -67.98
C TYR A 1001 -29.86 4.65 -68.47
N ILE A 1002 -28.64 4.15 -68.27
CA ILE A 1002 -27.39 4.81 -68.72
C ILE A 1002 -27.41 5.08 -70.23
N ALA A 1003 -27.84 4.13 -71.05
CA ALA A 1003 -27.96 4.32 -72.50
C ALA A 1003 -28.98 5.40 -72.87
N LEU A 1004 -30.15 5.43 -72.22
CA LEU A 1004 -31.18 6.44 -72.51
C LEU A 1004 -30.75 7.87 -72.15
N ARG A 1005 -29.87 8.07 -71.17
CA ARG A 1005 -29.30 9.40 -70.82
C ARG A 1005 -28.48 10.04 -71.93
N CYS A 1006 -28.03 9.27 -72.92
CA CYS A 1006 -27.25 9.77 -74.04
C CYS A 1006 -28.08 10.49 -75.11
N GLN A 1007 -29.42 10.39 -75.06
CA GLN A 1007 -30.30 11.07 -75.99
C GLN A 1007 -30.45 12.56 -75.63
N LYS A 1008 -30.65 13.42 -76.65
CA LYS A 1008 -30.97 14.83 -76.43
C LYS A 1008 -32.39 14.97 -75.86
N ASP A 1009 -32.54 15.86 -74.88
CA ASP A 1009 -33.82 16.17 -74.22
C ASP A 1009 -34.91 16.49 -75.25
N SER A 1010 -35.88 15.60 -75.36
CA SER A 1010 -37.00 15.67 -76.29
C SER A 1010 -38.17 14.87 -75.74
N ILE A 1011 -39.38 15.19 -76.20
CA ILE A 1011 -40.60 14.46 -75.80
C ILE A 1011 -40.46 12.97 -76.16
N ALA A 1012 -39.77 12.65 -77.26
CA ALA A 1012 -39.50 11.28 -77.66
C ALA A 1012 -38.57 10.55 -76.67
N ALA A 1013 -37.51 11.24 -76.19
CA ALA A 1013 -36.62 10.69 -75.16
C ALA A 1013 -37.36 10.47 -73.82
N ASP A 1014 -38.22 11.42 -73.42
CA ASP A 1014 -39.04 11.28 -72.20
C ASP A 1014 -39.99 10.08 -72.29
N GLN A 1015 -40.63 9.88 -73.44
CA GLN A 1015 -41.50 8.72 -73.68
C GLN A 1015 -40.72 7.40 -73.62
N GLN A 1016 -39.51 7.35 -74.17
CA GLN A 1016 -38.65 6.17 -74.08
C GLN A 1016 -38.22 5.88 -72.63
N MET A 1017 -37.90 6.92 -71.86
CA MET A 1017 -37.54 6.80 -70.45
C MET A 1017 -38.72 6.30 -69.61
N LEU A 1018 -39.92 6.86 -69.80
CA LEU A 1018 -41.15 6.40 -69.13
C LEU A 1018 -41.55 4.98 -69.55
N ALA A 1019 -41.35 4.60 -70.81
CA ALA A 1019 -41.59 3.24 -71.29
C ALA A 1019 -40.63 2.23 -70.64
N ALA A 1020 -39.35 2.60 -70.46
CA ALA A 1020 -38.38 1.80 -69.72
C ALA A 1020 -38.77 1.68 -68.25
N HIS A 1021 -39.14 2.78 -67.59
CA HIS A 1021 -39.63 2.75 -66.20
C HIS A 1021 -40.86 1.87 -66.04
N LYS A 1022 -41.82 1.92 -66.97
CA LYS A 1022 -42.99 1.04 -66.95
C LYS A 1022 -42.62 -0.45 -67.06
N ARG A 1023 -41.53 -0.79 -67.77
CA ARG A 1023 -41.01 -2.17 -67.83
C ARG A 1023 -40.31 -2.57 -66.53
N TRP A 1024 -39.58 -1.67 -65.90
CA TRP A 1024 -38.84 -1.91 -64.64
C TRP A 1024 -39.25 -0.91 -63.53
N PRO A 1025 -40.47 -1.04 -62.97
CA PRO A 1025 -41.05 -0.01 -62.09
C PRO A 1025 -40.35 0.15 -60.74
N TYR A 1026 -39.52 -0.83 -60.34
CA TYR A 1026 -38.76 -0.80 -59.09
C TYR A 1026 -37.30 -0.37 -59.26
N ASN A 1027 -36.85 -0.11 -60.50
CA ASN A 1027 -35.48 0.34 -60.71
C ASN A 1027 -35.35 1.82 -60.27
N PRO A 1028 -34.46 2.14 -59.33
CA PRO A 1028 -34.46 3.46 -58.73
C PRO A 1028 -33.86 4.55 -59.63
N TRP A 1029 -33.04 4.19 -60.62
CA TRP A 1029 -32.50 5.14 -61.59
C TRP A 1029 -33.52 5.56 -62.65
N LEU A 1030 -34.29 4.60 -63.15
CA LEU A 1030 -35.45 4.89 -64.01
C LEU A 1030 -36.52 5.68 -63.25
N ALA A 1031 -36.79 5.33 -61.98
CA ALA A 1031 -37.65 6.11 -61.09
C ALA A 1031 -37.14 7.55 -60.93
N TYR A 1032 -35.83 7.75 -60.76
CA TYR A 1032 -35.23 9.08 -60.69
C TYR A 1032 -35.54 9.91 -61.94
N SER A 1033 -35.29 9.40 -63.14
CA SER A 1033 -35.63 10.15 -64.36
C SER A 1033 -37.14 10.33 -64.55
N ALA A 1034 -37.95 9.32 -64.24
CA ALA A 1034 -39.42 9.41 -64.31
C ALA A 1034 -39.96 10.50 -63.38
N ALA A 1035 -39.42 10.62 -62.16
CA ALA A 1035 -39.79 11.67 -61.21
C ALA A 1035 -39.66 13.08 -61.82
N TYR A 1036 -38.52 13.38 -62.46
CA TYR A 1036 -38.29 14.69 -63.08
C TYR A 1036 -39.20 14.94 -64.29
N ILE A 1037 -39.48 13.90 -65.08
CA ILE A 1037 -40.44 14.00 -66.19
C ILE A 1037 -41.85 14.30 -65.65
N TYR A 1038 -42.29 13.62 -64.59
CA TYR A 1038 -43.58 13.88 -63.95
C TYR A 1038 -43.67 15.27 -63.32
N MET A 1039 -42.59 15.76 -62.68
CA MET A 1039 -42.53 17.12 -62.14
C MET A 1039 -42.65 18.18 -63.26
N GLN A 1040 -41.96 17.98 -64.38
CA GLN A 1040 -42.05 18.89 -65.53
C GLN A 1040 -43.46 18.87 -66.16
N GLY A 1041 -44.08 17.69 -66.22
CA GLY A 1041 -45.44 17.46 -66.70
C GLY A 1041 -46.56 17.82 -65.73
N LEU A 1042 -46.25 18.45 -64.57
CA LEU A 1042 -47.22 18.84 -63.54
C LEU A 1042 -48.04 17.67 -62.95
N ASN A 1043 -47.41 16.50 -62.79
CA ASN A 1043 -48.02 15.34 -62.12
C ASN A 1043 -47.35 15.05 -60.76
N PRO A 1044 -47.64 15.85 -59.71
CA PRO A 1044 -46.93 15.78 -58.43
C PRO A 1044 -47.13 14.46 -57.69
N GLN A 1045 -48.30 13.81 -57.84
CA GLN A 1045 -48.58 12.55 -57.16
C GLN A 1045 -47.68 11.42 -57.66
N GLN A 1046 -47.50 11.31 -58.99
CA GLN A 1046 -46.59 10.32 -59.55
C GLN A 1046 -45.14 10.64 -59.19
N ALA A 1047 -44.72 11.90 -59.28
CA ALA A 1047 -43.39 12.32 -58.86
C ALA A 1047 -43.05 11.98 -57.39
N ILE A 1048 -44.00 12.16 -56.46
CA ILE A 1048 -43.84 11.79 -55.04
C ILE A 1048 -43.56 10.29 -54.88
N GLN A 1049 -44.26 9.43 -55.62
CA GLN A 1049 -44.06 7.98 -55.52
C GLN A 1049 -42.66 7.58 -56.01
N GLU A 1050 -42.22 8.13 -57.12
CA GLU A 1050 -40.91 7.82 -57.69
C GLU A 1050 -39.77 8.33 -56.78
N LEU A 1051 -39.87 9.56 -56.26
CA LEU A 1051 -38.84 10.11 -55.37
C LEU A 1051 -38.72 9.36 -54.04
N LYS A 1052 -39.79 8.73 -53.54
CA LYS A 1052 -39.72 7.86 -52.35
C LYS A 1052 -38.83 6.64 -52.62
N VAL A 1053 -38.90 6.06 -53.81
CA VAL A 1053 -38.03 4.94 -54.23
C VAL A 1053 -36.58 5.41 -54.30
N VAL A 1054 -36.34 6.56 -54.97
CA VAL A 1054 -35.00 7.14 -55.09
C VAL A 1054 -34.36 7.39 -53.73
N ARG A 1055 -35.08 8.05 -52.80
CA ARG A 1055 -34.54 8.39 -51.48
C ARG A 1055 -34.09 7.18 -50.67
N VAL A 1056 -34.78 6.05 -50.82
CA VAL A 1056 -34.49 4.83 -50.04
C VAL A 1056 -33.41 3.99 -50.70
N GLN A 1057 -33.42 3.89 -52.03
CA GLN A 1057 -32.56 2.94 -52.76
C GLN A 1057 -31.30 3.57 -53.36
N LEU A 1058 -31.23 4.91 -53.48
CA LEU A 1058 -30.07 5.63 -53.99
C LEU A 1058 -29.59 6.66 -52.96
N PRO A 1059 -28.80 6.25 -51.95
CA PRO A 1059 -28.29 7.14 -50.92
C PRO A 1059 -27.55 8.39 -51.46
N PRO A 1060 -26.72 8.34 -52.53
CA PRO A 1060 -26.11 9.54 -53.11
C PRO A 1060 -27.12 10.59 -53.58
N LEU A 1061 -28.33 10.16 -53.96
CA LEU A 1061 -29.41 11.05 -54.41
C LEU A 1061 -30.44 11.34 -53.32
N ALA A 1062 -30.33 10.72 -52.15
CA ALA A 1062 -31.29 10.87 -51.06
C ALA A 1062 -31.40 12.32 -50.54
N PRO A 1063 -30.32 13.12 -50.44
CA PRO A 1063 -30.42 14.53 -50.05
C PRO A 1063 -31.25 15.38 -51.01
N ALA A 1064 -30.98 15.26 -52.31
CA ALA A 1064 -31.72 15.98 -53.35
C ALA A 1064 -33.18 15.50 -53.45
N ALA A 1065 -33.40 14.18 -53.43
CA ALA A 1065 -34.74 13.60 -53.46
C ALA A 1065 -35.60 14.01 -52.25
N SER A 1066 -34.99 14.13 -51.06
CA SER A 1066 -35.69 14.56 -49.84
C SER A 1066 -36.13 16.02 -49.91
N LEU A 1067 -35.31 16.90 -50.51
CA LEU A 1067 -35.68 18.30 -50.74
C LEU A 1067 -36.85 18.42 -51.72
N GLU A 1068 -36.79 17.72 -52.85
CA GLU A 1068 -37.87 17.72 -53.84
C GLU A 1068 -39.17 17.11 -53.30
N LEU A 1069 -39.08 16.03 -52.51
CA LEU A 1069 -40.23 15.47 -51.78
C LEU A 1069 -40.85 16.51 -50.84
N ALA A 1070 -40.03 17.24 -50.08
CA ALA A 1070 -40.54 18.27 -49.18
C ALA A 1070 -41.28 19.37 -49.96
N ARG A 1071 -40.73 19.83 -51.09
CA ARG A 1071 -41.37 20.82 -51.98
C ARG A 1071 -42.71 20.31 -52.52
N LEU A 1072 -42.75 19.07 -52.99
CA LEU A 1072 -43.98 18.45 -53.51
C LEU A 1072 -45.05 18.24 -52.45
N HIS A 1073 -44.69 17.76 -51.25
CA HIS A 1073 -45.62 17.61 -50.12
C HIS A 1073 -46.18 18.96 -49.67
N ARG A 1074 -45.34 20.01 -49.58
CA ARG A 1074 -45.79 21.38 -49.29
C ARG A 1074 -46.75 21.90 -50.36
N LEU A 1075 -46.48 21.64 -51.63
CA LEU A 1075 -47.34 22.05 -52.75
C LEU A 1075 -48.71 21.35 -52.71
N ALA A 1076 -48.70 20.04 -52.49
CA ALA A 1076 -49.89 19.19 -52.39
C ALA A 1076 -50.72 19.46 -51.12
N ALA A 1077 -50.09 19.97 -50.06
CA ALA A 1077 -50.70 20.21 -48.75
C ALA A 1077 -51.35 18.94 -48.15
N ASP A 1078 -50.66 17.80 -48.26
CA ASP A 1078 -51.16 16.47 -47.88
C ASP A 1078 -50.87 16.06 -46.42
N GLY A 1079 -50.23 16.93 -45.62
CA GLY A 1079 -50.02 16.74 -44.19
C GLY A 1079 -48.77 15.94 -43.80
N GLU A 1080 -47.91 15.56 -44.76
CA GLU A 1080 -46.66 14.85 -44.47
C GLU A 1080 -45.71 15.72 -43.62
N ASN A 1081 -45.10 15.11 -42.60
CA ASN A 1081 -44.17 15.83 -41.72
C ASN A 1081 -42.80 16.00 -42.40
N VAL A 1082 -42.62 17.13 -43.09
CA VAL A 1082 -41.37 17.51 -43.77
C VAL A 1082 -40.14 17.55 -42.86
N ILE A 1083 -40.30 17.66 -41.53
CA ILE A 1083 -39.18 17.53 -40.57
C ILE A 1083 -38.49 16.18 -40.71
N ARG A 1084 -39.24 15.11 -40.91
CA ARG A 1084 -38.67 13.75 -41.01
C ARG A 1084 -37.81 13.57 -42.26
N LEU A 1085 -38.05 14.37 -43.29
CA LEU A 1085 -37.26 14.37 -44.53
C LEU A 1085 -35.90 15.05 -44.34
N ALA A 1086 -35.80 15.96 -43.37
CA ALA A 1086 -34.58 16.73 -43.10
C ALA A 1086 -33.40 15.85 -42.65
N ASN A 1087 -33.67 14.73 -41.97
CA ASN A 1087 -32.65 13.80 -41.49
C ASN A 1087 -31.70 13.26 -42.57
N LYS A 1088 -32.12 13.33 -43.84
CA LYS A 1088 -31.36 12.83 -44.99
C LYS A 1088 -30.98 13.94 -45.98
N SER A 1089 -31.24 15.20 -45.63
CA SER A 1089 -30.94 16.36 -46.48
C SER A 1089 -30.53 17.55 -45.62
N PRO A 1090 -29.21 17.76 -45.45
CA PRO A 1090 -28.69 18.90 -44.70
C PRO A 1090 -29.21 20.24 -45.23
N GLU A 1091 -29.41 20.34 -46.55
CA GLU A 1091 -29.97 21.53 -47.17
C GLU A 1091 -31.44 21.75 -46.74
N LEU A 1092 -32.26 20.70 -46.73
CA LEU A 1092 -33.63 20.80 -46.23
C LEU A 1092 -33.68 21.14 -44.74
N GLU A 1093 -32.81 20.54 -43.93
CA GLU A 1093 -32.69 20.86 -42.50
C GLU A 1093 -32.38 22.34 -42.29
N ARG A 1094 -31.40 22.87 -43.03
CA ARG A 1094 -31.02 24.29 -43.01
C ARG A 1094 -32.19 25.20 -43.41
N LEU A 1095 -32.88 24.89 -44.51
CA LEU A 1095 -34.04 25.66 -44.97
C LEU A 1095 -35.18 25.67 -43.94
N LEU A 1096 -35.44 24.55 -43.27
CA LEU A 1096 -36.44 24.45 -42.21
C LEU A 1096 -36.02 25.20 -40.94
N MET A 1097 -34.74 25.16 -40.58
CA MET A 1097 -34.18 25.92 -39.46
C MET A 1097 -34.39 27.43 -39.68
N TYR A 1098 -34.11 27.91 -40.89
CA TYR A 1098 -34.31 29.31 -41.28
C TYR A 1098 -35.78 29.73 -41.23
N GLU A 1099 -36.70 28.86 -41.67
CA GLU A 1099 -38.14 29.13 -41.58
C GLU A 1099 -38.64 29.22 -40.14
N ARG A 1100 -38.09 28.43 -39.22
CA ARG A 1100 -38.49 28.42 -37.81
C ARG A 1100 -37.78 29.45 -36.95
N GLY A 1101 -36.68 30.01 -37.43
CA GLY A 1101 -35.85 30.94 -36.66
C GLY A 1101 -35.15 30.26 -35.48
N GLU A 1102 -34.85 28.96 -35.62
CA GLU A 1102 -34.03 28.17 -34.69
C GLU A 1102 -32.55 28.61 -34.79
N GLY A 1103 -31.84 28.69 -33.66
CA GLY A 1103 -30.45 29.17 -33.59
C GLY A 1103 -30.19 30.13 -32.42
N LYS A 1104 -28.96 30.66 -32.31
CA LYS A 1104 -28.61 31.66 -31.27
C LYS A 1104 -29.46 32.92 -31.44
N PRO A 1105 -29.80 33.64 -30.35
CA PRO A 1105 -30.66 34.82 -30.41
C PRO A 1105 -30.23 35.86 -31.45
N ASP A 1106 -28.92 36.03 -31.61
CA ASP A 1106 -28.28 37.03 -32.48
C ASP A 1106 -27.82 36.47 -33.84
N ALA A 1107 -28.24 35.24 -34.19
CA ALA A 1107 -27.83 34.58 -35.43
C ALA A 1107 -28.45 35.28 -36.67
N PRO A 1108 -27.64 35.71 -37.65
CA PRO A 1108 -28.10 36.39 -38.88
C PRO A 1108 -29.22 35.67 -39.64
N GLU A 1109 -29.25 34.34 -39.55
CA GLU A 1109 -30.20 33.43 -40.20
C GLU A 1109 -31.64 33.58 -39.70
N ARG A 1110 -31.85 34.14 -38.51
CA ARG A 1110 -33.20 34.45 -37.99
C ARG A 1110 -33.89 35.55 -38.80
N ALA A 1111 -33.16 36.27 -39.65
CA ALA A 1111 -33.71 37.25 -40.57
C ALA A 1111 -34.76 36.64 -41.53
N TYR A 1112 -34.60 35.39 -41.97
CA TYR A 1112 -35.54 34.76 -42.91
C TYR A 1112 -36.90 34.45 -42.28
N ALA A 1113 -36.95 34.01 -41.02
CA ALA A 1113 -38.21 33.83 -40.29
C ALA A 1113 -38.99 35.15 -40.14
N LYS A 1114 -38.27 36.25 -39.84
CA LYS A 1114 -38.85 37.61 -39.76
C LYS A 1114 -39.30 38.12 -41.13
N LEU A 1115 -38.53 37.86 -42.18
CA LEU A 1115 -38.89 38.18 -43.56
C LEU A 1115 -40.21 37.49 -43.94
N GLN A 1116 -40.34 36.19 -43.66
CA GLN A 1116 -41.57 35.43 -43.90
C GLN A 1116 -42.78 35.96 -43.10
N ALA A 1117 -42.57 36.50 -41.90
CA ALA A 1117 -43.62 37.12 -41.09
C ALA A 1117 -44.06 38.51 -41.61
N GLY A 1118 -43.38 39.06 -42.61
CA GLY A 1118 -43.63 40.40 -43.15
C GLY A 1118 -42.95 41.53 -42.36
N GLU A 1119 -42.05 41.20 -41.43
CA GLU A 1119 -41.33 42.16 -40.58
C GLU A 1119 -40.03 42.65 -41.25
N LEU A 1120 -40.15 43.27 -42.43
CA LEU A 1120 -39.02 43.55 -43.32
C LEU A 1120 -37.87 44.35 -42.66
N ALA A 1121 -38.20 45.36 -41.86
CA ALA A 1121 -37.19 46.18 -41.18
C ALA A 1121 -36.43 45.40 -40.09
N GLN A 1122 -37.12 44.52 -39.37
CA GLN A 1122 -36.50 43.69 -38.34
C GLN A 1122 -35.67 42.57 -38.96
N ALA A 1123 -36.10 42.02 -40.10
CA ALA A 1123 -35.31 41.05 -40.87
C ALA A 1123 -33.95 41.64 -41.26
N LEU A 1124 -33.93 42.86 -41.79
CA LEU A 1124 -32.68 43.57 -42.15
C LEU A 1124 -31.79 43.92 -40.96
N ALA A 1125 -32.38 44.29 -39.82
CA ALA A 1125 -31.62 44.54 -38.61
C ALA A 1125 -31.00 43.24 -38.06
N SER A 1126 -31.70 42.11 -38.23
CA SER A 1126 -31.24 40.82 -37.72
C SER A 1126 -30.20 40.16 -38.63
N SER A 1127 -30.06 40.56 -39.89
CA SER A 1127 -29.05 40.00 -40.83
C SER A 1127 -27.69 40.69 -40.76
N MET A 1128 -27.46 41.59 -39.79
CA MET A 1128 -26.19 42.28 -39.60
C MET A 1128 -25.10 41.29 -39.13
N GLY A 1129 -23.89 41.37 -39.73
CA GLY A 1129 -22.75 40.53 -39.38
C GLY A 1129 -22.29 39.54 -40.47
N ASN A 1130 -23.06 39.39 -41.55
CA ASN A 1130 -22.65 38.67 -42.77
C ASN A 1130 -23.04 39.48 -44.00
N ASP A 1131 -22.05 40.05 -44.70
CA ASP A 1131 -22.25 40.98 -45.81
C ASP A 1131 -22.99 40.36 -47.01
N TRP A 1132 -22.81 39.07 -47.26
CA TRP A 1132 -23.50 38.38 -48.36
C TRP A 1132 -24.97 38.14 -47.99
N GLN A 1133 -25.21 37.64 -46.79
CA GLN A 1133 -26.55 37.36 -46.30
C GLN A 1133 -27.38 38.63 -46.10
N GLN A 1134 -26.76 39.69 -45.58
CA GLN A 1134 -27.39 40.99 -45.45
C GLN A 1134 -27.84 41.52 -46.82
N ALA A 1135 -26.98 41.39 -47.84
CA ALA A 1135 -27.31 41.76 -49.20
C ALA A 1135 -28.43 40.90 -49.80
N GLN A 1136 -28.42 39.58 -49.57
CA GLN A 1136 -29.46 38.66 -50.04
C GLN A 1136 -30.81 38.97 -49.40
N VAL A 1137 -30.86 39.12 -48.07
CA VAL A 1137 -32.07 39.50 -47.32
C VAL A 1137 -32.61 40.86 -47.79
N LEU A 1138 -31.73 41.82 -48.12
CA LEU A 1138 -32.12 43.10 -48.69
C LEU A 1138 -32.76 42.98 -50.07
N ARG A 1139 -32.22 42.13 -50.96
CA ARG A 1139 -32.83 41.85 -52.26
C ARG A 1139 -34.22 41.23 -52.11
N LEU A 1140 -34.39 40.27 -51.21
CA LEU A 1140 -35.69 39.64 -50.94
C LEU A 1140 -36.68 40.63 -50.29
N ALA A 1141 -36.24 41.43 -49.32
CA ALA A 1141 -37.06 42.43 -48.64
C ALA A 1141 -37.50 43.54 -49.61
N ALA A 1142 -36.61 44.00 -50.50
CA ALA A 1142 -36.96 44.98 -51.54
C ALA A 1142 -38.01 44.45 -52.54
N ALA A 1143 -38.03 43.15 -52.78
CA ALA A 1143 -39.01 42.49 -53.63
C ALA A 1143 -40.32 42.11 -52.91
N SER A 1144 -40.46 42.41 -51.61
CA SER A 1144 -41.62 42.02 -50.79
C SER A 1144 -42.74 43.07 -50.80
N ASP A 1145 -43.97 42.63 -50.53
CA ASP A 1145 -45.12 43.50 -50.26
C ASP A 1145 -44.88 44.30 -48.97
N GLY A 1146 -44.89 45.63 -49.09
CA GLY A 1146 -44.59 46.54 -47.97
C GLY A 1146 -43.14 47.03 -47.92
N ALA A 1147 -42.31 46.72 -48.93
CA ALA A 1147 -40.97 47.28 -49.06
C ALA A 1147 -40.99 48.82 -49.14
N SER A 1148 -40.09 49.48 -48.40
CA SER A 1148 -39.94 50.94 -48.50
C SER A 1148 -39.14 51.34 -49.75
N ALA A 1149 -39.32 52.57 -50.22
CA ALA A 1149 -38.53 53.11 -51.33
C ALA A 1149 -37.01 53.10 -51.03
N ASP A 1150 -36.63 53.24 -49.76
CA ASP A 1150 -35.23 53.14 -49.30
C ASP A 1150 -34.68 51.71 -49.48
N MET A 1151 -35.44 50.68 -49.12
CA MET A 1151 -35.01 49.28 -49.28
C MET A 1151 -34.77 48.95 -50.76
N VAL A 1152 -35.67 49.39 -51.66
CA VAL A 1152 -35.52 49.19 -53.11
C VAL A 1152 -34.29 49.93 -53.64
N LYS A 1153 -34.09 51.20 -53.24
CA LYS A 1153 -32.92 51.99 -53.66
C LYS A 1153 -31.61 51.33 -53.21
N ARG A 1154 -31.55 50.86 -51.96
CA ARG A 1154 -30.36 50.19 -51.41
C ARG A 1154 -30.09 48.85 -52.10
N ALA A 1155 -31.12 48.06 -52.40
CA ALA A 1155 -30.96 46.79 -53.10
C ALA A 1155 -30.41 46.97 -54.53
N LEU A 1156 -30.88 47.99 -55.26
CA LEU A 1156 -30.39 48.30 -56.61
C LEU A 1156 -28.99 48.94 -56.63
N ALA A 1157 -28.52 49.48 -55.49
CA ALA A 1157 -27.18 50.05 -55.34
C ALA A 1157 -26.11 49.00 -54.96
N LEU A 1158 -26.51 47.77 -54.61
CA LEU A 1158 -25.57 46.69 -54.32
C LEU A 1158 -24.79 46.27 -55.58
N PRO A 1159 -23.50 45.87 -55.43
CA PRO A 1159 -22.78 45.18 -56.49
C PRO A 1159 -23.61 44.03 -57.08
N PRO A 1160 -23.65 43.85 -58.42
CA PRO A 1160 -24.55 42.89 -59.07
C PRO A 1160 -24.44 41.46 -58.54
N GLU A 1161 -23.26 41.01 -58.11
CA GLU A 1161 -23.03 39.65 -57.60
C GLU A 1161 -23.24 39.52 -56.08
N GLN A 1162 -23.30 40.63 -55.33
CA GLN A 1162 -23.39 40.57 -53.86
C GLN A 1162 -24.79 40.14 -53.41
N GLY A 1163 -24.85 39.10 -52.58
CA GLY A 1163 -26.10 38.51 -52.08
C GLY A 1163 -26.95 37.90 -53.20
N MET A 1164 -26.31 37.49 -54.30
CA MET A 1164 -26.98 36.98 -55.50
C MET A 1164 -27.00 35.46 -55.51
N ASP A 1165 -28.18 34.89 -55.77
CA ASP A 1165 -28.44 33.44 -55.83
C ASP A 1165 -29.59 33.15 -56.81
N GLY A 1166 -29.97 31.87 -56.94
CA GLY A 1166 -31.09 31.47 -57.79
C GLY A 1166 -32.36 32.25 -57.48
N ALA A 1167 -32.76 32.41 -56.23
CA ALA A 1167 -33.98 33.13 -55.89
C ALA A 1167 -33.94 34.63 -56.23
N THR A 1168 -32.82 35.30 -55.96
CA THR A 1168 -32.69 36.76 -56.02
C THR A 1168 -32.34 37.31 -57.40
N VAL A 1169 -31.78 36.49 -58.31
CA VAL A 1169 -31.47 36.92 -59.68
C VAL A 1169 -32.73 37.37 -60.44
N PRO A 1170 -33.81 36.56 -60.58
CA PRO A 1170 -35.02 36.99 -61.28
C PRO A 1170 -35.70 38.17 -60.59
N LEU A 1171 -35.66 38.22 -59.25
CA LEU A 1171 -36.25 39.31 -58.47
C LEU A 1171 -35.52 40.63 -58.71
N SER A 1172 -34.20 40.62 -58.78
CA SER A 1172 -33.38 41.81 -59.06
C SER A 1172 -33.64 42.33 -60.48
N ILE A 1173 -33.79 41.43 -61.46
CA ILE A 1173 -34.22 41.78 -62.83
C ILE A 1173 -35.60 42.45 -62.79
N ALA A 1174 -36.57 41.86 -62.09
CA ALA A 1174 -37.92 42.41 -61.99
C ALA A 1174 -37.95 43.77 -61.28
N LEU A 1175 -37.17 43.95 -60.22
CA LEU A 1175 -37.04 45.24 -59.51
C LEU A 1175 -36.44 46.31 -60.43
N ALA A 1176 -35.36 46.00 -61.15
CA ALA A 1176 -34.75 46.92 -62.11
C ALA A 1176 -35.73 47.32 -63.21
N LEU A 1177 -36.43 46.35 -63.81
CA LEU A 1177 -37.46 46.58 -64.83
C LEU A 1177 -38.65 47.40 -64.30
N LYS A 1178 -39.06 47.19 -63.04
CA LYS A 1178 -40.18 47.92 -62.42
C LYS A 1178 -39.83 49.38 -62.11
N HIS A 1179 -38.61 49.61 -61.60
CA HIS A 1179 -38.17 50.92 -61.09
C HIS A 1179 -37.29 51.71 -62.08
N GLY A 1180 -37.05 51.19 -63.28
CA GLY A 1180 -36.33 51.89 -64.36
C GLY A 1180 -34.81 51.90 -64.22
N ALA A 1181 -34.22 50.94 -63.49
CA ALA A 1181 -32.78 50.72 -63.44
C ALA A 1181 -32.31 49.78 -64.57
N ASP A 1182 -31.00 49.74 -64.86
CA ASP A 1182 -30.44 48.86 -65.90
C ASP A 1182 -30.50 47.38 -65.49
N PRO A 1183 -31.26 46.51 -66.20
CA PRO A 1183 -31.36 45.10 -65.85
C PRO A 1183 -30.20 44.25 -66.40
N LYS A 1184 -29.35 44.76 -67.30
CA LYS A 1184 -28.33 43.97 -68.02
C LYS A 1184 -27.38 43.20 -67.11
N PRO A 1185 -26.80 43.79 -66.03
CA PRO A 1185 -25.87 43.06 -65.16
C PRO A 1185 -26.52 41.82 -64.53
N TYR A 1186 -27.79 41.91 -64.17
CA TYR A 1186 -28.54 40.80 -63.60
C TYR A 1186 -28.92 39.75 -64.66
N MET A 1187 -29.17 40.18 -65.91
CA MET A 1187 -29.44 39.27 -67.02
C MET A 1187 -28.21 38.44 -67.40
N GLU A 1188 -27.00 39.00 -67.34
CA GLU A 1188 -25.75 38.25 -67.55
C GLU A 1188 -25.53 37.18 -66.47
N ILE A 1189 -25.81 37.51 -65.21
CA ILE A 1189 -25.79 36.54 -64.11
C ILE A 1189 -26.86 35.46 -64.33
N SER A 1190 -28.07 35.85 -64.76
CA SER A 1190 -29.15 34.91 -65.09
C SER A 1190 -28.78 33.95 -66.22
N ALA A 1191 -28.07 34.42 -67.25
CA ALA A 1191 -27.62 33.57 -68.35
C ALA A 1191 -26.68 32.46 -67.87
N LYS A 1192 -25.77 32.79 -66.95
CA LYS A 1192 -24.87 31.81 -66.31
C LYS A 1192 -25.62 30.88 -65.34
N ALA A 1193 -26.53 31.43 -64.53
CA ALA A 1193 -27.20 30.69 -63.46
C ALA A 1193 -28.26 29.70 -63.96
N TYR A 1194 -28.95 30.03 -65.06
CA TYR A 1194 -30.08 29.26 -65.56
C TYR A 1194 -29.84 28.59 -66.90
N ASP A 1195 -28.74 28.92 -67.59
CA ASP A 1195 -28.32 28.33 -68.86
C ASP A 1195 -29.52 28.21 -69.84
N ARG A 1196 -29.94 26.99 -70.19
CA ARG A 1196 -31.08 26.71 -71.08
C ARG A 1196 -32.43 27.27 -70.62
N TYR A 1197 -32.59 27.58 -69.32
CA TYR A 1197 -33.82 28.15 -68.76
C TYR A 1197 -33.83 29.69 -68.75
N HIS A 1198 -32.70 30.33 -69.05
CA HIS A 1198 -32.61 31.79 -69.12
C HIS A 1198 -33.55 32.37 -70.19
N ALA A 1199 -33.52 31.82 -71.41
CA ALA A 1199 -34.30 32.37 -72.52
C ALA A 1199 -35.83 32.32 -72.27
N PRO A 1200 -36.42 31.19 -71.81
CA PRO A 1200 -37.83 31.15 -71.41
C PRO A 1200 -38.17 32.12 -70.28
N MET A 1201 -37.30 32.25 -69.27
CA MET A 1201 -37.47 33.18 -68.15
C MET A 1201 -37.53 34.63 -68.64
N MET A 1202 -36.59 35.04 -69.51
CA MET A 1202 -36.54 36.41 -70.04
C MET A 1202 -37.73 36.70 -70.95
N ALA A 1203 -38.16 35.73 -71.76
CA ALA A 1203 -39.34 35.86 -72.61
C ALA A 1203 -40.61 36.09 -71.77
N PHE A 1204 -40.77 35.34 -70.67
CA PHE A 1204 -41.86 35.49 -69.72
C PHE A 1204 -41.87 36.87 -69.04
N LEU A 1205 -40.75 37.32 -68.46
CA LEU A 1205 -40.68 38.63 -67.80
C LEU A 1205 -40.92 39.79 -68.78
N SER A 1206 -40.42 39.65 -70.02
CA SER A 1206 -40.64 40.63 -71.08
C SER A 1206 -42.10 40.71 -71.51
N ALA A 1207 -42.79 39.57 -71.60
CA ALA A 1207 -44.23 39.50 -71.88
C ALA A 1207 -45.05 40.26 -70.83
N LEU A 1208 -44.77 40.02 -69.54
CA LEU A 1208 -45.44 40.71 -68.44
C LEU A 1208 -45.17 42.22 -68.42
N LYS A 1209 -43.91 42.64 -68.67
CA LYS A 1209 -43.56 44.08 -68.72
C LYS A 1209 -44.29 44.83 -69.84
N ARG A 1210 -44.58 44.16 -70.97
CA ARG A 1210 -45.38 44.71 -72.08
C ARG A 1210 -46.88 44.72 -71.82
N GLY A 1211 -47.33 44.24 -70.65
CA GLY A 1211 -48.76 44.22 -70.28
C GLY A 1211 -49.55 43.09 -70.93
N GLN A 1212 -48.90 42.01 -71.40
CA GLN A 1212 -49.60 40.81 -71.87
C GLN A 1212 -50.35 40.12 -70.71
N ASP A 1213 -51.39 39.35 -71.07
CA ASP A 1213 -52.17 38.60 -70.08
C ASP A 1213 -51.27 37.63 -69.28
N PRO A 1214 -51.32 37.64 -67.93
CA PRO A 1214 -50.47 36.81 -67.10
C PRO A 1214 -50.64 35.30 -67.34
N LEU A 1215 -51.87 34.83 -67.56
CA LEU A 1215 -52.16 33.41 -67.77
C LEU A 1215 -51.71 32.94 -69.16
N ALA A 1216 -51.85 33.79 -70.18
CA ALA A 1216 -51.28 33.50 -71.50
C ALA A 1216 -49.75 33.47 -71.47
N SER A 1217 -49.12 34.41 -70.73
CA SER A 1217 -47.66 34.48 -70.59
C SER A 1217 -47.09 33.27 -69.85
N GLU A 1218 -47.84 32.70 -68.90
CA GLU A 1218 -47.46 31.49 -68.14
C GLU A 1218 -47.14 30.29 -69.05
N THR A 1219 -47.78 30.19 -70.22
CA THR A 1219 -47.55 29.09 -71.17
C THR A 1219 -46.10 29.02 -71.67
N ILE A 1220 -45.36 30.14 -71.64
CA ILE A 1220 -43.93 30.21 -71.98
C ILE A 1220 -43.09 29.36 -71.01
N LEU A 1221 -43.54 29.20 -69.76
CA LEU A 1221 -42.85 28.46 -68.71
C LEU A 1221 -43.33 27.00 -68.59
N LEU A 1222 -44.43 26.64 -69.26
CA LEU A 1222 -45.00 25.29 -69.19
C LEU A 1222 -44.19 24.29 -70.01
N GLY A 1223 -43.90 23.12 -69.41
CA GLY A 1223 -43.43 21.93 -70.12
C GLY A 1223 -41.92 21.65 -70.12
N ARG A 1224 -41.04 22.62 -69.81
CA ARG A 1224 -39.58 22.37 -69.74
C ARG A 1224 -38.81 23.19 -68.70
N VAL A 1225 -39.49 24.07 -67.96
CA VAL A 1225 -38.87 24.81 -66.85
C VAL A 1225 -39.13 24.05 -65.55
N PRO A 1226 -38.09 23.71 -64.75
CA PRO A 1226 -38.24 23.07 -63.45
C PRO A 1226 -39.20 23.84 -62.54
N MET A 1227 -39.91 23.14 -61.65
CA MET A 1227 -40.94 23.76 -60.80
C MET A 1227 -40.39 24.88 -59.91
N GLU A 1228 -39.18 24.71 -59.38
CA GLU A 1228 -38.47 25.74 -58.61
C GLU A 1228 -38.19 26.99 -59.44
N VAL A 1229 -37.57 26.81 -60.61
CA VAL A 1229 -37.25 27.92 -61.53
C VAL A 1229 -38.54 28.63 -61.94
N ARG A 1230 -39.63 27.89 -62.15
CA ARG A 1230 -40.96 28.45 -62.40
C ARG A 1230 -41.48 29.26 -61.20
N ALA A 1231 -41.27 28.80 -59.97
CA ALA A 1231 -41.65 29.55 -58.78
C ALA A 1231 -40.85 30.86 -58.63
N TYR A 1232 -39.56 30.88 -58.98
CA TYR A 1232 -38.76 32.11 -59.03
C TYR A 1232 -39.24 33.05 -60.14
N ALA A 1233 -39.59 32.52 -61.32
CA ALA A 1233 -40.21 33.27 -62.40
C ALA A 1233 -41.50 33.94 -61.94
N TYR A 1234 -42.39 33.17 -61.30
CA TYR A 1234 -43.61 33.71 -60.70
C TYR A 1234 -43.27 34.80 -59.68
N GLY A 1235 -42.31 34.58 -58.77
CA GLY A 1235 -41.83 35.59 -57.82
C GLY A 1235 -41.49 36.92 -58.48
N ALA A 1236 -40.68 36.89 -59.53
CA ALA A 1236 -40.32 38.05 -60.34
C ALA A 1236 -41.52 38.66 -61.08
N GLY A 1237 -42.43 37.83 -61.60
CA GLY A 1237 -43.70 38.26 -62.18
C GLY A 1237 -44.60 38.99 -61.19
N MET A 1238 -44.67 38.52 -59.94
CA MET A 1238 -45.43 39.16 -58.86
C MET A 1238 -44.89 40.55 -58.54
N VAL A 1239 -43.56 40.71 -58.53
CA VAL A 1239 -42.92 42.03 -58.39
C VAL A 1239 -43.37 42.97 -59.50
N LEU A 1240 -43.37 42.54 -60.77
CA LEU A 1240 -43.77 43.36 -61.93
C LEU A 1240 -45.27 43.73 -61.92
N LEU A 1241 -46.15 42.77 -61.63
CA LEU A 1241 -47.61 42.92 -61.73
C LEU A 1241 -48.26 43.54 -60.49
N GLY A 1242 -47.66 43.36 -59.31
CA GLY A 1242 -48.23 43.78 -58.03
C GLY A 1242 -49.65 43.24 -57.82
N PRO A 1243 -50.68 44.10 -57.61
CA PRO A 1243 -52.06 43.66 -57.40
C PRO A 1243 -52.66 42.82 -58.54
N LYS A 1244 -52.18 42.97 -59.79
CA LYS A 1244 -52.69 42.26 -60.97
C LYS A 1244 -52.23 40.79 -61.07
N THR A 1245 -51.48 40.32 -60.09
CA THR A 1245 -50.94 38.96 -60.03
C THR A 1245 -52.04 37.90 -59.86
N PRO A 1246 -52.04 36.81 -60.64
CA PRO A 1246 -52.92 35.66 -60.44
C PRO A 1246 -52.80 35.04 -59.02
N PRO A 1247 -53.91 34.73 -58.33
CA PRO A 1247 -53.86 34.14 -56.97
C PRO A 1247 -53.08 32.83 -56.90
N ALA A 1248 -53.15 32.01 -57.95
CA ALA A 1248 -52.45 30.72 -58.03
C ALA A 1248 -50.92 30.88 -57.92
N TRP A 1249 -50.34 31.96 -58.45
CA TRP A 1249 -48.89 32.20 -58.39
C TRP A 1249 -48.41 32.47 -56.97
N ARG A 1250 -49.17 33.24 -56.18
CA ARG A 1250 -48.88 33.49 -54.76
C ARG A 1250 -48.92 32.18 -53.96
N GLN A 1251 -49.94 31.36 -54.18
CA GLN A 1251 -50.08 30.07 -53.50
C GLN A 1251 -48.97 29.10 -53.89
N PHE A 1252 -48.61 29.02 -55.17
CA PHE A 1252 -47.54 28.16 -55.68
C PHE A 1252 -46.19 28.57 -55.10
N ASN A 1253 -45.83 29.85 -55.17
CA ASN A 1253 -44.56 30.38 -54.64
C ASN A 1253 -44.46 30.18 -53.11
N ARG A 1254 -45.52 30.49 -52.35
CA ARG A 1254 -45.55 30.33 -50.89
C ARG A 1254 -45.44 28.88 -50.44
N ARG A 1255 -46.08 27.94 -51.14
CA ARG A 1255 -46.06 26.52 -50.78
C ARG A 1255 -44.76 25.85 -51.21
N LEU A 1256 -44.29 26.09 -52.44
CA LEU A 1256 -43.13 25.39 -52.98
C LEU A 1256 -41.80 25.88 -52.34
N LEU A 1257 -41.59 27.20 -52.25
CA LEU A 1257 -40.32 27.78 -51.83
C LEU A 1257 -40.26 28.00 -50.30
N PHE A 1258 -39.06 27.91 -49.73
CA PHE A 1258 -38.79 28.14 -48.32
C PHE A 1258 -38.56 29.63 -48.01
N ALA A 1259 -38.56 30.05 -46.73
CA ALA A 1259 -38.43 31.46 -46.32
C ALA A 1259 -37.23 32.19 -46.94
N SER A 1260 -36.07 31.55 -47.05
CA SER A 1260 -34.86 32.15 -47.61
C SER A 1260 -34.86 32.27 -49.12
N GLU A 1261 -35.84 31.69 -49.81
CA GLU A 1261 -35.88 31.59 -51.27
C GLU A 1261 -36.97 32.48 -51.89
N ARG A 1262 -37.74 33.21 -51.08
CA ARG A 1262 -38.85 34.02 -51.58
C ARG A 1262 -39.05 35.32 -50.79
N PRO A 1263 -39.54 36.37 -51.45
CA PRO A 1263 -40.06 37.56 -50.78
C PRO A 1263 -41.33 37.24 -49.95
N PHE A 1264 -41.69 38.18 -49.10
CA PHE A 1264 -43.00 38.21 -48.46
C PHE A 1264 -44.04 38.79 -49.43
N PHE A 1265 -45.08 38.01 -49.74
CA PHE A 1265 -46.25 38.45 -50.48
C PHE A 1265 -47.50 38.23 -49.62
N ARG A 1266 -48.39 39.23 -49.57
CA ARG A 1266 -49.62 39.20 -48.76
C ARG A 1266 -50.70 38.27 -49.32
#